data_AF-A0A552EQ05-F1
#
_entry.id   AF-A0A552EQ05-F1
#
_cell.length_a   1.000
_cell.length_b   1.000
_cell.length_c   1.000
_cell.angle_alpha   90.00
_cell.angle_beta   90.00
_cell.angle_gamma   90.00
#
_symmetry.space_group_name_H-M   'P 1'
#
loop_
_entity.id
_entity.type
_entity.pdbx_description
1 polymer ?
#
loop_
_entity_poly.entity_id
_entity_poly.type
_entity_poly.pdbx_seq_one_letter_code
_entity_poly.pdbx_strand_id
1 'polypeptide(L)'
;MTDKSYYSEIGGDVKGLIGDGEFKGIAGDISGGVINQYIITQKSGVEIQSQTLITGSPYLGLRKFEVDDKDRFFGRDNWIIELTDYLKQQNVLLLLGASGSGKSSLVQAGLIPKLKDDFGANKLVNLTFVPDVNPFESFYGCLLANRYKQSQAKLAQAVKEDTLIKVVEGLKNNSDLWFIFIDQFEELFTRTPKTERDIFIKGLIKLIENNDSLVKIVMTMRADFLDKLSPYPSLGKIHDQYSKMLTDMDESELRLAIAEPAARNGVIFEKGLINQIIADFYEQAGSLPLLQYTLDLLWEKNHIQERVLNIKTYQEIGGVTGALEKQADKIYSQFNEKQRKAAEEIFLELISLEGKEAVSRRADKSSFEQEEMQGEVLYQLIDNRLLVSKGEDGKATVEVAHEALLRSWQVLQNLIREKEEIIVLRSRLYADAKQWDDLQKQDAVKASSELWGGSKLTRIVNLIKEKSLSNLDVVARKFINASYDYQKQREKIEAERKRREVKTELSLANSLGRYSLSLFNEGGKDLEAFIEMIKAGKILQKYEVSDTEVMNALQTVLAEGREYNRLEGHNGNVNSVSFSPDGKTLATGSYDETIKLWNVETGKEIRTLSGHNEGVSSVSFSNDGKILATGSYDETIKLWNGSNGWGLDALIETSCDRIRNYLLYNPNVSESDRHLCDGIGTK
;
A
#
# COMPACT_ATOMS: atom_id res chain seq x y z
N MET A 1 -43.57 -35.12 39.14
CA MET A 1 -42.45 -34.96 38.20
C MET A 1 -42.45 -33.50 37.81
N THR A 2 -41.46 -32.72 38.25
CA THR A 2 -41.31 -31.34 37.79
C THR A 2 -40.83 -31.40 36.35
N ASP A 3 -41.73 -31.16 35.40
CA ASP A 3 -41.38 -31.09 33.98
C ASP A 3 -40.31 -30.03 33.81
N LYS A 4 -39.11 -30.49 33.47
CA LYS A 4 -37.96 -29.63 33.21
C LYS A 4 -38.18 -28.99 31.85
N SER A 5 -38.05 -27.67 31.77
CA SER A 5 -38.10 -26.93 30.51
C SER A 5 -37.08 -27.49 29.53
N TYR A 6 -37.42 -27.59 28.24
CA TYR A 6 -36.53 -28.11 27.18
C TYR A 6 -35.12 -27.51 27.24
N TYR A 7 -35.00 -26.22 27.57
CA TYR A 7 -33.72 -25.51 27.73
C TYR A 7 -32.81 -26.12 28.81
N SER A 8 -33.40 -26.58 29.91
CA SER A 8 -32.68 -27.30 30.96
C SER A 8 -32.31 -28.74 30.56
N GLU A 9 -33.05 -29.36 29.63
CA GLU A 9 -32.77 -30.70 29.10
C GLU A 9 -31.54 -30.70 28.16
N ILE A 10 -31.37 -29.64 27.37
CA ILE A 10 -30.25 -29.42 26.44
C ILE A 10 -29.01 -28.79 27.10
N GLY A 11 -29.01 -28.64 28.43
CA GLY A 11 -27.80 -28.37 29.21
C GLY A 11 -27.46 -26.89 29.43
N GLY A 12 -28.44 -25.99 29.52
CA GLY A 12 -28.19 -24.60 29.94
C GLY A 12 -29.32 -24.00 30.78
N ASP A 13 -28.94 -23.18 31.78
CA ASP A 13 -29.83 -22.16 32.35
C ASP A 13 -29.73 -20.91 31.47
N VAL A 14 -30.82 -20.52 30.81
CA VAL A 14 -30.86 -19.28 30.04
C VAL A 14 -30.87 -18.12 31.04
N LYS A 15 -29.76 -17.38 31.16
CA LYS A 15 -29.69 -16.28 32.13
C LYS A 15 -30.48 -15.07 31.62
N GLY A 16 -31.53 -14.68 32.35
CA GLY A 16 -32.33 -13.49 32.08
C GLY A 16 -31.79 -12.22 32.76
N LEU A 17 -32.17 -11.06 32.20
CA LEU A 17 -31.85 -9.69 32.63
C LEU A 17 -32.02 -9.43 34.13
N ILE A 18 -30.99 -8.77 34.71
CA ILE A 18 -30.94 -7.97 35.94
C ILE A 18 -32.01 -8.29 37.02
N GLY A 19 -31.57 -9.03 38.04
CA GLY A 19 -32.23 -9.15 39.35
C GLY A 19 -32.94 -10.49 39.56
N ASP A 20 -32.35 -11.34 40.42
CA ASP A 20 -32.95 -12.52 41.03
C ASP A 20 -33.70 -13.48 40.10
N GLY A 21 -32.95 -14.22 39.27
CA GLY A 21 -33.29 -15.61 38.91
C GLY A 21 -34.57 -15.91 38.11
N GLU A 22 -35.34 -14.92 37.66
CA GLU A 22 -36.55 -15.16 36.85
C GLU A 22 -36.45 -14.63 35.42
N PHE A 23 -36.68 -15.55 34.48
CA PHE A 23 -36.69 -15.31 33.04
C PHE A 23 -37.94 -14.51 32.64
N LYS A 24 -37.82 -13.21 32.32
CA LYS A 24 -38.92 -12.38 31.79
C LYS A 24 -39.01 -12.39 30.26
N GLY A 25 -38.99 -13.57 29.65
CA GLY A 25 -39.78 -13.74 28.42
C GLY A 25 -41.25 -13.67 28.82
N ILE A 26 -42.11 -12.95 28.09
CA ILE A 26 -43.55 -12.98 28.42
C ILE A 26 -44.02 -14.42 28.20
N ALA A 27 -44.54 -15.06 29.25
CA ALA A 27 -45.02 -16.43 29.18
C ALA A 27 -46.14 -16.54 28.13
N GLY A 28 -46.04 -17.48 27.21
CA GLY A 28 -47.07 -17.72 26.21
C GLY A 28 -47.03 -19.14 25.67
N ASP A 29 -48.23 -19.66 25.43
CA ASP A 29 -48.46 -20.98 24.86
C ASP A 29 -48.44 -20.88 23.32
N ILE A 30 -47.81 -21.85 22.66
CA ILE A 30 -47.83 -21.96 21.19
C ILE A 30 -49.22 -22.50 20.81
N SER A 31 -50.22 -21.63 20.79
CA SER A 31 -51.59 -21.94 20.39
C SER A 31 -51.97 -21.15 19.14
N GLY A 32 -51.36 -21.47 17.99
CA GLY A 32 -51.91 -21.20 16.66
C GLY A 32 -52.38 -19.77 16.31
N GLY A 33 -51.82 -18.73 16.92
CA GLY A 33 -52.10 -17.31 16.62
C GLY A 33 -50.83 -16.48 16.55
N VAL A 34 -50.87 -15.35 15.83
CA VAL A 34 -49.74 -14.46 15.46
C VAL A 34 -48.73 -14.34 16.60
N ILE A 35 -47.60 -15.02 16.47
CA ILE A 35 -46.66 -15.23 17.57
C ILE A 35 -45.81 -13.96 17.72
N ASN A 36 -45.83 -13.35 18.90
CA ASN A 36 -44.87 -12.31 19.25
C ASN A 36 -43.51 -12.97 19.48
N GLN A 37 -42.48 -12.56 18.73
CA GLN A 37 -41.08 -13.00 18.85
C GLN A 37 -40.57 -13.09 20.31
N TYR A 38 -41.08 -12.23 21.19
CA TYR A 38 -40.75 -12.10 22.62
C TYR A 38 -41.20 -13.24 23.55
N ILE A 39 -41.86 -14.27 23.03
CA ILE A 39 -42.37 -15.41 23.81
C ILE A 39 -41.46 -16.63 23.56
N ILE A 40 -40.75 -17.06 24.59
CA ILE A 40 -39.83 -18.22 24.52
C ILE A 40 -40.57 -19.48 24.98
N THR A 41 -40.34 -20.58 24.28
CA THR A 41 -41.02 -21.85 24.54
C THR A 41 -40.65 -22.42 25.92
N GLN A 42 -41.63 -22.67 26.80
CA GLN A 42 -41.39 -23.27 28.13
C GLN A 42 -41.70 -24.77 28.20
N LYS A 43 -42.02 -25.38 27.06
CA LYS A 43 -42.41 -26.79 26.92
C LYS A 43 -41.22 -27.72 27.11
N SER A 44 -41.48 -28.95 27.54
CA SER A 44 -40.50 -30.05 27.54
C SER A 44 -40.21 -30.53 26.11
N GLY A 45 -39.12 -31.28 25.91
CA GLY A 45 -38.80 -31.84 24.59
C GLY A 45 -39.91 -32.73 24.03
N VAL A 46 -40.61 -33.49 24.89
CA VAL A 46 -41.74 -34.36 24.50
C VAL A 46 -42.94 -33.54 24.00
N GLU A 47 -43.25 -32.44 24.69
CA GLU A 47 -44.33 -31.55 24.30
C GLU A 47 -44.03 -30.83 22.97
N ILE A 48 -42.77 -30.42 22.74
CA ILE A 48 -42.33 -29.87 21.44
C ILE A 48 -42.56 -30.89 20.33
N GLN A 49 -42.13 -32.13 20.54
CA GLN A 49 -42.29 -33.21 19.56
C GLN A 49 -43.74 -33.65 19.34
N SER A 50 -44.69 -33.28 20.19
CA SER A 50 -46.12 -33.56 19.99
C SER A 50 -46.83 -32.54 19.08
N GLN A 51 -46.19 -31.40 18.78
CA GLN A 51 -46.79 -30.32 17.99
C GLN A 51 -46.84 -30.62 16.49
N THR A 52 -47.50 -29.76 15.72
CA THR A 52 -47.47 -29.85 14.26
C THR A 52 -46.05 -29.63 13.75
N LEU A 53 -45.52 -30.59 13.01
CA LEU A 53 -44.20 -30.49 12.39
C LEU A 53 -44.24 -29.53 11.21
N ILE A 54 -43.39 -28.50 11.25
CA ILE A 54 -43.14 -27.61 10.11
C ILE A 54 -41.86 -28.09 9.44
N THR A 55 -41.96 -28.60 8.21
CA THR A 55 -40.84 -29.29 7.55
C THR A 55 -39.79 -28.35 6.97
N GLY A 56 -40.15 -27.10 6.68
CA GLY A 56 -39.21 -26.09 6.17
C GLY A 56 -38.16 -25.73 7.23
N SER A 57 -36.90 -25.59 6.81
CA SER A 57 -35.82 -25.13 7.70
C SER A 57 -36.15 -23.74 8.26
N PRO A 58 -36.03 -23.54 9.59
CA PRO A 58 -36.19 -22.22 10.18
C PRO A 58 -34.91 -21.37 10.05
N TYR A 59 -33.78 -21.97 9.65
CA TYR A 59 -32.51 -21.29 9.43
C TYR A 59 -32.40 -20.89 7.95
N LEU A 60 -31.87 -19.69 7.65
CA LEU A 60 -31.87 -19.14 6.29
C LEU A 60 -30.55 -19.37 5.53
N GLY A 61 -29.73 -20.31 5.99
CA GLY A 61 -28.43 -20.57 5.42
C GLY A 61 -27.47 -19.39 5.60
N LEU A 62 -26.99 -18.84 4.47
CA LEU A 62 -26.13 -17.65 4.44
C LEU A 62 -26.91 -16.34 4.22
N ARG A 63 -28.25 -16.39 4.15
CA ARG A 63 -29.06 -15.19 3.93
C ARG A 63 -29.27 -14.47 5.25
N LYS A 64 -29.18 -13.13 5.23
CA LYS A 64 -29.58 -12.31 6.37
C LYS A 64 -31.09 -12.45 6.61
N PHE A 65 -31.50 -12.38 7.87
CA PHE A 65 -32.92 -12.26 8.22
C PHE A 65 -33.47 -10.89 7.80
N GLU A 66 -34.64 -10.91 7.19
CA GLU A 66 -35.41 -9.75 6.73
C GLU A 66 -36.61 -9.49 7.65
N VAL A 67 -37.38 -8.43 7.36
CA VAL A 67 -38.53 -8.00 8.19
C VAL A 67 -39.59 -9.10 8.38
N ASP A 68 -39.79 -9.94 7.37
CA ASP A 68 -40.78 -11.02 7.41
C ASP A 68 -40.28 -12.26 8.16
N ASP A 69 -38.98 -12.33 8.48
CA ASP A 69 -38.38 -13.46 9.20
C ASP A 69 -38.40 -13.28 10.74
N LYS A 70 -39.16 -12.31 11.25
CA LYS A 70 -39.22 -11.98 12.69
C LYS A 70 -39.49 -13.21 13.57
N ASP A 71 -40.29 -14.17 13.09
CA ASP A 71 -40.67 -15.37 13.86
C ASP A 71 -39.56 -16.44 13.91
N ARG A 72 -38.43 -16.21 13.21
CA ARG A 72 -37.27 -17.10 13.12
C ARG A 72 -36.02 -16.50 13.77
N PHE A 73 -36.05 -15.24 14.18
CA PHE A 73 -34.90 -14.50 14.70
C PHE A 73 -34.94 -14.44 16.24
N PHE A 74 -33.96 -15.04 16.92
CA PHE A 74 -33.92 -15.11 18.39
C PHE A 74 -32.52 -14.83 18.94
N GLY A 75 -32.43 -14.59 20.25
CA GLY A 75 -31.17 -14.42 20.96
C GLY A 75 -30.64 -12.99 20.93
N ARG A 76 -31.33 -12.05 20.30
CA ARG A 76 -31.01 -10.61 20.34
C ARG A 76 -32.13 -9.78 20.96
N ASP A 77 -33.00 -10.42 21.74
CA ASP A 77 -34.20 -9.83 22.33
C ASP A 77 -33.86 -8.63 23.23
N ASN A 78 -32.79 -8.73 24.03
CA ASN A 78 -32.31 -7.65 24.90
C ASN A 78 -31.91 -6.41 24.08
N TRP A 79 -31.16 -6.65 22.99
CA TRP A 79 -30.76 -5.59 22.05
C TRP A 79 -31.97 -4.95 21.37
N ILE A 80 -32.97 -5.73 20.96
CA ILE A 80 -34.20 -5.21 20.34
C ILE A 80 -34.91 -4.26 21.32
N ILE A 81 -35.06 -4.65 22.58
CA ILE A 81 -35.70 -3.83 23.62
C ILE A 81 -34.90 -2.56 23.88
N GLU A 82 -33.58 -2.67 24.13
CA GLU A 82 -32.71 -1.53 24.41
C GLU A 82 -32.74 -0.52 23.26
N LEU A 83 -32.59 -0.97 22.01
CA LEU A 83 -32.57 -0.10 20.84
C LEU A 83 -33.95 0.53 20.56
N THR A 84 -35.03 -0.21 20.84
CA THR A 84 -36.38 0.33 20.72
C THR A 84 -36.60 1.46 21.73
N ASP A 85 -36.22 1.26 22.99
CA ASP A 85 -36.36 2.28 24.04
C ASP A 85 -35.43 3.48 23.79
N TYR A 86 -34.23 3.22 23.26
CA TYR A 86 -33.33 4.27 22.80
C TYR A 86 -33.96 5.13 21.69
N LEU A 87 -34.57 4.52 20.67
CA LEU A 87 -35.19 5.24 19.56
C LEU A 87 -36.51 5.94 19.92
N LYS A 88 -37.10 5.66 21.09
CA LYS A 88 -38.18 6.50 21.65
C LYS A 88 -37.65 7.88 22.08
N GLN A 89 -36.39 7.95 22.53
CA GLN A 89 -35.76 9.17 23.05
C GLN A 89 -34.90 9.89 22.00
N GLN A 90 -34.26 9.12 21.11
CA GLN A 90 -33.33 9.62 20.11
C GLN A 90 -33.87 9.38 18.69
N ASN A 91 -33.47 10.24 17.76
CA ASN A 91 -33.84 10.11 16.35
C ASN A 91 -32.76 9.44 15.50
N VAL A 92 -31.54 9.31 16.02
CA VAL A 92 -30.39 8.79 15.28
C VAL A 92 -29.74 7.65 16.04
N LEU A 93 -29.36 6.60 15.32
CA LEU A 93 -28.58 5.47 15.84
C LEU A 93 -27.52 5.05 14.82
N LEU A 94 -26.26 4.98 15.26
CA LEU A 94 -25.18 4.36 14.51
C LEU A 94 -24.78 3.03 15.18
N LEU A 95 -25.23 1.91 14.63
CA LEU A 95 -24.93 0.59 15.16
C LEU A 95 -23.62 0.05 14.56
N LEU A 96 -22.61 -0.07 15.40
CA LEU A 96 -21.27 -0.55 15.06
C LEU A 96 -21.10 -2.03 15.44
N GLY A 97 -20.20 -2.74 14.78
CA GLY A 97 -19.84 -4.12 15.16
C GLY A 97 -19.08 -4.85 14.06
N ALA A 98 -18.55 -6.03 14.37
CA ALA A 98 -17.79 -6.85 13.41
C ALA A 98 -18.63 -7.28 12.20
N SER A 99 -17.97 -7.62 11.09
CA SER A 99 -18.61 -8.24 9.92
C SER A 99 -19.30 -9.55 10.33
N GLY A 100 -20.54 -9.76 9.88
CA GLY A 100 -21.32 -10.94 10.26
C GLY A 100 -21.87 -10.98 11.69
N SER A 101 -21.72 -9.94 12.52
CA SER A 101 -22.24 -9.92 13.92
C SER A 101 -23.77 -9.84 14.04
N GLY A 102 -24.48 -9.77 12.91
CA GLY A 102 -25.95 -9.75 12.85
C GLY A 102 -26.58 -8.36 12.86
N LYS A 103 -25.82 -7.27 12.68
CA LYS A 103 -26.34 -5.87 12.67
C LYS A 103 -27.56 -5.67 11.78
N SER A 104 -27.46 -6.03 10.50
CA SER A 104 -28.55 -5.85 9.54
C SER A 104 -29.78 -6.69 9.91
N SER A 105 -29.57 -7.94 10.37
CA SER A 105 -30.66 -8.82 10.83
C SER A 105 -31.32 -8.32 12.11
N LEU A 106 -30.56 -7.77 13.06
CA LEU A 106 -31.09 -7.16 14.28
C LEU A 106 -32.03 -5.99 13.95
N VAL A 107 -31.63 -5.12 13.02
CA VAL A 107 -32.47 -3.99 12.61
C VAL A 107 -33.70 -4.49 11.82
N GLN A 108 -33.50 -5.36 10.83
CA GLN A 108 -34.57 -5.78 9.94
C GLN A 108 -35.56 -6.76 10.55
N ALA A 109 -35.10 -7.85 11.16
CA ALA A 109 -35.95 -8.90 11.70
C ALA A 109 -36.31 -8.70 13.19
N GLY A 110 -35.71 -7.71 13.85
CA GLY A 110 -36.00 -7.39 15.25
C GLY A 110 -36.59 -6.00 15.43
N LEU A 111 -35.77 -4.97 15.26
CA LEU A 111 -36.12 -3.58 15.58
C LEU A 111 -37.29 -3.04 14.75
N ILE A 112 -37.28 -3.23 13.42
CA ILE A 112 -38.36 -2.75 12.54
C ILE A 112 -39.70 -3.40 12.90
N PRO A 113 -39.82 -4.75 13.00
CA PRO A 113 -41.03 -5.41 13.48
C PRO A 113 -41.51 -4.88 14.83
N LYS A 114 -40.60 -4.71 15.80
CA LYS A 114 -40.94 -4.16 17.11
C LYS A 114 -41.54 -2.76 17.02
N LEU A 115 -40.94 -1.88 16.23
CA LEU A 115 -41.46 -0.53 16.02
C LEU A 115 -42.81 -0.55 15.29
N LYS A 116 -43.05 -1.48 14.36
CA LYS A 116 -44.36 -1.67 13.73
C LYS A 116 -45.42 -2.09 14.75
N ASP A 117 -45.07 -2.96 15.69
CA ASP A 117 -45.98 -3.41 16.76
C ASP A 117 -46.30 -2.26 17.74
N ASP A 118 -45.29 -1.45 18.12
CA ASP A 118 -45.45 -0.35 19.08
C ASP A 118 -46.18 0.89 18.49
N PHE A 119 -45.92 1.25 17.22
CA PHE A 119 -46.49 2.46 16.59
C PHE A 119 -47.68 2.18 15.65
N GLY A 120 -47.90 0.92 15.28
CA GLY A 120 -48.92 0.47 14.34
C GLY A 120 -48.39 0.33 12.91
N ALA A 121 -48.61 -0.86 12.32
CA ALA A 121 -48.05 -1.26 11.02
C ALA A 121 -48.32 -0.29 9.85
N ASN A 122 -49.46 0.41 9.86
CA ASN A 122 -49.84 1.34 8.79
C ASN A 122 -49.22 2.74 8.91
N LYS A 123 -48.51 3.03 10.01
CA LYS A 123 -47.91 4.35 10.26
C LYS A 123 -46.39 4.38 10.08
N LEU A 124 -45.73 3.21 10.05
CA LEU A 124 -44.29 3.11 9.87
C LEU A 124 -43.95 2.95 8.38
N VAL A 125 -43.23 3.91 7.81
CA VAL A 125 -42.67 3.82 6.46
C VAL A 125 -41.22 3.34 6.58
N ASN A 126 -40.96 2.11 6.12
CA ASN A 126 -39.62 1.51 6.17
C ASN A 126 -38.82 1.82 4.90
N LEU A 127 -37.86 2.73 5.01
CA LEU A 127 -36.96 3.12 3.92
C LEU A 127 -35.58 2.50 4.14
N THR A 128 -35.44 1.22 3.79
CA THR A 128 -34.17 0.48 3.90
C THR A 128 -33.41 0.49 2.57
N PHE A 129 -32.13 0.88 2.60
CA PHE A 129 -31.25 0.79 1.44
C PHE A 129 -29.78 0.65 1.84
N VAL A 130 -28.96 0.17 0.89
CA VAL A 130 -27.50 0.12 0.98
C VAL A 130 -26.92 1.16 0.02
N PRO A 131 -26.01 2.04 0.46
CA PRO A 131 -25.29 2.96 -0.43
C PRO A 131 -24.50 2.20 -1.51
N ASP A 132 -24.44 2.75 -2.72
CA ASP A 132 -23.62 2.23 -3.82
C ASP A 132 -22.87 3.39 -4.51
N VAL A 133 -22.45 3.24 -5.77
CA VAL A 133 -21.73 4.24 -6.57
C VAL A 133 -22.42 5.60 -6.48
N ASN A 134 -23.75 5.64 -6.48
CA ASN A 134 -24.53 6.84 -6.20
C ASN A 134 -25.57 6.57 -5.09
N PRO A 135 -25.37 7.08 -3.85
CA PRO A 135 -26.29 6.84 -2.73
C PRO A 135 -27.66 7.51 -2.91
N PHE A 136 -27.74 8.56 -3.74
CA PHE A 136 -29.01 9.20 -4.11
C PHE A 136 -29.87 8.29 -5.00
N GLU A 137 -29.24 7.52 -5.90
CA GLU A 137 -29.93 6.50 -6.70
C GLU A 137 -30.36 5.31 -5.83
N SER A 138 -29.53 4.88 -4.87
CA SER A 138 -29.93 3.86 -3.90
C SER A 138 -31.19 4.28 -3.13
N PHE A 139 -31.24 5.54 -2.67
CA PHE A 139 -32.42 6.07 -1.98
C PHE A 139 -33.63 6.23 -2.90
N TYR A 140 -33.42 6.63 -4.16
CA TYR A 140 -34.47 6.64 -5.19
C TYR A 140 -35.10 5.25 -5.39
N GLY A 141 -34.28 4.21 -5.56
CA GLY A 141 -34.73 2.83 -5.69
C GLY A 141 -35.55 2.36 -4.47
N CYS A 142 -35.13 2.75 -3.27
CA CYS A 142 -35.86 2.50 -2.03
C CYS A 142 -37.26 3.14 -2.00
N LEU A 143 -37.40 4.37 -2.50
CA LEU A 143 -38.71 5.05 -2.58
C LEU A 143 -39.63 4.32 -3.58
N LEU A 144 -39.10 3.86 -4.72
CA LEU A 144 -39.89 3.07 -5.67
C LEU A 144 -40.37 1.74 -5.08
N ALA A 145 -39.50 1.04 -4.34
CA ALA A 145 -39.85 -0.19 -3.64
C ALA A 145 -40.96 0.03 -2.60
N ASN A 146 -41.03 1.22 -2.01
CA ASN A 146 -42.09 1.66 -1.10
C ASN A 146 -43.32 2.27 -1.81
N ARG A 147 -43.52 1.97 -3.11
CA ARG A 147 -44.69 2.35 -3.92
C ARG A 147 -44.87 3.85 -4.14
N TYR A 148 -43.84 4.68 -3.94
CA TYR A 148 -43.88 6.08 -4.39
C TYR A 148 -43.83 6.14 -5.93
N LYS A 149 -44.57 7.07 -6.54
CA LYS A 149 -44.57 7.23 -8.00
C LYS A 149 -43.20 7.70 -8.48
N GLN A 150 -42.78 7.29 -9.68
CA GLN A 150 -41.50 7.75 -10.26
C GLN A 150 -41.37 9.28 -10.28
N SER A 151 -42.47 10.02 -10.55
CA SER A 151 -42.47 11.48 -10.54
C SER A 151 -42.20 12.09 -9.15
N GLN A 152 -42.61 11.41 -8.08
CA GLN A 152 -42.37 11.80 -6.69
C GLN A 152 -40.95 11.44 -6.26
N ALA A 153 -40.54 10.19 -6.52
CA ALA A 153 -39.24 9.67 -6.13
C ALA A 153 -38.09 10.41 -6.82
N LYS A 154 -38.30 10.96 -8.04
CA LYS A 154 -37.26 11.67 -8.82
C LYS A 154 -36.58 12.81 -8.07
N LEU A 155 -37.23 13.38 -7.05
CA LEU A 155 -36.61 14.36 -6.14
C LEU A 155 -35.33 13.81 -5.49
N ALA A 156 -35.28 12.51 -5.17
CA ALA A 156 -34.14 11.86 -4.53
C ALA A 156 -32.92 11.74 -5.44
N GLN A 157 -33.06 11.80 -6.77
CA GLN A 157 -31.93 11.66 -7.71
C GLN A 157 -31.06 12.93 -7.82
N ALA A 158 -31.50 14.06 -7.25
CA ALA A 158 -30.72 15.28 -7.27
C ALA A 158 -29.47 15.12 -6.39
N VAL A 159 -28.27 15.18 -6.97
CA VAL A 159 -27.00 15.15 -6.21
C VAL A 159 -26.72 16.53 -5.61
N LYS A 160 -27.45 16.88 -4.55
CA LYS A 160 -27.35 18.17 -3.83
C LYS A 160 -27.46 17.96 -2.32
N GLU A 161 -26.90 18.89 -1.55
CA GLU A 161 -26.87 18.80 -0.09
C GLU A 161 -28.26 18.94 0.57
N ASP A 162 -29.26 19.50 -0.12
CA ASP A 162 -30.61 19.71 0.39
C ASP A 162 -31.61 18.62 -0.06
N THR A 163 -31.16 17.65 -0.85
CA THR A 163 -32.02 16.62 -1.45
C THR A 163 -32.75 15.78 -0.42
N LEU A 164 -32.04 15.25 0.60
CA LEU A 164 -32.67 14.37 1.59
C LEU A 164 -33.77 15.08 2.38
N ILE A 165 -33.53 16.35 2.77
CA ILE A 165 -34.54 17.18 3.44
C ILE A 165 -35.73 17.42 2.51
N LYS A 166 -35.50 17.81 1.26
CA LYS A 166 -36.58 18.05 0.28
C LYS A 166 -37.43 16.81 0.03
N VAL A 167 -36.83 15.62 0.05
CA VAL A 167 -37.57 14.36 -0.07
C VAL A 167 -38.46 14.15 1.14
N VAL A 168 -37.93 14.34 2.36
CA VAL A 168 -38.72 14.21 3.58
C VAL A 168 -39.86 15.25 3.60
N GLU A 169 -39.56 16.53 3.40
CA GLU A 169 -40.56 17.61 3.38
C GLU A 169 -41.60 17.43 2.26
N GLY A 170 -41.19 16.89 1.11
CA GLY A 170 -42.06 16.74 -0.06
C GLY A 170 -42.93 15.48 -0.06
N LEU A 171 -42.49 14.40 0.61
CA LEU A 171 -43.15 13.07 0.51
C LEU A 171 -43.65 12.51 1.85
N LYS A 172 -43.16 13.00 3.00
CA LYS A 172 -43.59 12.52 4.31
C LYS A 172 -44.94 13.12 4.69
N ASN A 173 -45.88 12.29 5.11
CA ASN A 173 -47.10 12.78 5.75
C ASN A 173 -46.82 13.13 7.22
N ASN A 174 -47.54 14.11 7.75
CA ASN A 174 -47.33 14.61 9.12
C ASN A 174 -47.60 13.57 10.22
N SER A 175 -48.36 12.50 9.94
CA SER A 175 -48.67 11.43 10.89
C SER A 175 -47.75 10.22 10.82
N ASP A 176 -46.93 10.12 9.78
CA ASP A 176 -46.17 8.90 9.48
C ASP A 176 -44.80 8.96 10.16
N LEU A 177 -44.39 7.83 10.72
CA LEU A 177 -43.05 7.61 11.25
C LEU A 177 -42.19 7.08 10.11
N TRP A 178 -41.25 7.88 9.65
CA TRP A 178 -40.27 7.47 8.63
C TRP A 178 -39.07 6.82 9.32
N PHE A 179 -38.81 5.56 9.00
CA PHE A 179 -37.64 4.83 9.45
C PHE A 179 -36.67 4.69 8.27
N ILE A 180 -35.66 5.55 8.24
CA ILE A 180 -34.62 5.54 7.22
C ILE A 180 -33.48 4.66 7.73
N PHE A 181 -33.35 3.48 7.13
CA PHE A 181 -32.29 2.54 7.47
C PHE A 181 -31.24 2.50 6.36
N ILE A 182 -30.05 3.00 6.67
CA ILE A 182 -28.88 2.96 5.80
C ILE A 182 -28.01 1.78 6.26
N ASP A 183 -28.24 0.62 5.63
CA ASP A 183 -27.49 -0.60 5.89
C ASP A 183 -26.11 -0.52 5.22
N GLN A 184 -25.09 -1.12 5.84
CA GLN A 184 -23.68 -1.08 5.37
C GLN A 184 -23.20 0.34 5.00
N PHE A 185 -23.26 1.28 5.93
CA PHE A 185 -22.88 2.68 5.73
C PHE A 185 -21.43 2.84 5.25
N GLU A 186 -20.55 1.89 5.56
CA GLU A 186 -19.18 1.82 5.08
C GLU A 186 -19.07 1.82 3.54
N GLU A 187 -20.11 1.41 2.82
CA GLU A 187 -20.12 1.35 1.36
C GLU A 187 -19.97 2.74 0.70
N LEU A 188 -20.29 3.81 1.44
CA LEU A 188 -19.97 5.16 1.02
C LEU A 188 -18.46 5.36 0.84
N PHE A 189 -17.63 4.79 1.73
CA PHE A 189 -16.19 5.00 1.71
C PHE A 189 -15.47 4.10 0.70
N THR A 190 -16.07 2.97 0.35
CA THR A 190 -15.52 1.97 -0.58
C THR A 190 -15.98 2.17 -2.02
N ARG A 191 -17.25 2.54 -2.26
CA ARG A 191 -17.88 2.55 -3.60
C ARG A 191 -18.25 3.92 -4.11
N THR A 192 -18.72 4.80 -3.24
CA THR A 192 -19.18 6.13 -3.65
C THR A 192 -17.97 7.04 -3.97
N PRO A 193 -17.91 7.67 -5.15
CA PRO A 193 -16.87 8.65 -5.43
C PRO A 193 -16.91 9.80 -4.43
N LYS A 194 -15.75 10.40 -4.15
CA LYS A 194 -15.59 11.40 -3.08
C LYS A 194 -16.57 12.57 -3.24
N THR A 195 -16.81 13.02 -4.46
CA THR A 195 -17.73 14.12 -4.79
C THR A 195 -19.15 13.85 -4.32
N GLU A 196 -19.75 12.73 -4.73
CA GLU A 196 -21.10 12.31 -4.38
C GLU A 196 -21.19 11.99 -2.88
N ARG A 197 -20.16 11.35 -2.33
CA ARG A 197 -20.06 10.99 -0.91
C ARG A 197 -20.10 12.22 -0.02
N ASP A 198 -19.29 13.23 -0.33
CA ASP A 198 -19.21 14.46 0.46
C ASP A 198 -20.57 15.19 0.45
N ILE A 199 -21.26 15.21 -0.69
CA ILE A 199 -22.59 15.82 -0.82
C ILE A 199 -23.64 15.03 -0.02
N PHE A 200 -23.64 13.70 -0.13
CA PHE A 200 -24.57 12.83 0.57
C PHE A 200 -24.40 12.92 2.09
N ILE A 201 -23.16 12.83 2.59
CA ILE A 201 -22.87 12.96 4.02
C ILE A 201 -23.37 14.31 4.54
N LYS A 202 -23.07 15.42 3.87
CA LYS A 202 -23.58 16.73 4.29
C LYS A 202 -25.10 16.80 4.30
N GLY A 203 -25.78 16.22 3.31
CA GLY A 203 -27.24 16.15 3.29
C GLY A 203 -27.83 15.33 4.43
N LEU A 204 -27.17 14.22 4.79
CA LEU A 204 -27.54 13.39 5.93
C LEU A 204 -27.36 14.13 7.26
N ILE A 205 -26.24 14.85 7.43
CA ILE A 205 -26.01 15.71 8.61
C ILE A 205 -27.12 16.75 8.74
N LYS A 206 -27.44 17.47 7.65
CA LYS A 206 -28.53 18.46 7.69
C LYS A 206 -29.88 17.85 8.05
N LEU A 207 -30.17 16.64 7.53
CA LEU A 207 -31.40 15.93 7.88
C LEU A 207 -31.44 15.57 9.37
N ILE A 208 -30.31 15.12 9.94
CA ILE A 208 -30.17 14.83 11.37
C ILE A 208 -30.36 16.10 12.21
N GLU A 209 -29.75 17.21 11.80
CA GLU A 209 -29.85 18.51 12.48
C GLU A 209 -31.27 19.11 12.45
N ASN A 210 -32.11 18.73 11.47
CA ASN A 210 -33.52 19.13 11.42
C ASN A 210 -34.34 18.58 12.60
N ASN A 211 -33.89 17.46 13.20
CA ASN A 211 -34.41 16.88 14.43
C ASN A 211 -35.95 16.64 14.44
N ASP A 212 -36.51 16.18 13.32
CA ASP A 212 -37.91 15.73 13.25
C ASP A 212 -38.10 14.45 14.09
N SER A 213 -38.94 14.51 15.13
CA SER A 213 -39.21 13.38 16.03
C SER A 213 -39.88 12.18 15.35
N LEU A 214 -40.47 12.39 14.17
CA LEU A 214 -41.09 11.36 13.33
C LEU A 214 -40.17 10.87 12.21
N VAL A 215 -38.89 11.25 12.20
CA VAL A 215 -37.89 10.71 11.28
C VAL A 215 -36.79 10.03 12.10
N LYS A 216 -36.74 8.71 12.03
CA LYS A 216 -35.72 7.88 12.67
C LYS A 216 -34.69 7.48 11.63
N ILE A 217 -33.42 7.78 11.90
CA ILE A 217 -32.28 7.51 11.02
C ILE A 217 -31.40 6.48 11.70
N VAL A 218 -31.40 5.26 11.17
CA VAL A 218 -30.57 4.17 11.67
C VAL A 218 -29.51 3.86 10.62
N MET A 219 -28.28 3.75 11.05
CA MET A 219 -27.15 3.39 10.20
C MET A 219 -26.44 2.21 10.84
N THR A 220 -26.03 1.24 10.04
CA THR A 220 -25.14 0.17 10.52
C THR A 220 -23.80 0.31 9.83
N MET A 221 -22.70 0.16 10.57
CA MET A 221 -21.36 0.22 10.01
C MET A 221 -20.45 -0.83 10.64
N ARG A 222 -19.46 -1.33 9.89
CA ARG A 222 -18.37 -2.11 10.48
C ARG A 222 -17.47 -1.23 11.36
N ALA A 223 -16.98 -1.78 12.46
CA ALA A 223 -16.17 -1.03 13.43
C ALA A 223 -14.74 -0.70 12.92
N ASP A 224 -14.20 -1.48 11.99
CA ASP A 224 -12.89 -1.26 11.36
C ASP A 224 -12.89 -0.09 10.36
N PHE A 225 -14.06 0.46 10.00
CA PHE A 225 -14.20 1.65 9.15
C PHE A 225 -14.24 2.97 9.91
N LEU A 226 -14.07 2.96 11.25
CA LEU A 226 -14.12 4.18 12.07
C LEU A 226 -13.05 5.21 11.67
N ASP A 227 -11.88 4.77 11.20
CA ASP A 227 -10.83 5.65 10.71
C ASP A 227 -11.29 6.51 9.51
N LYS A 228 -12.19 5.99 8.68
CA LYS A 228 -12.75 6.70 7.51
C LYS A 228 -13.65 7.86 7.89
N LEU A 229 -14.10 7.95 9.15
CA LEU A 229 -14.87 9.09 9.65
C LEU A 229 -13.99 10.30 9.96
N SER A 230 -12.67 10.13 10.11
CA SER A 230 -11.73 11.20 10.49
C SER A 230 -11.81 12.46 9.61
N PRO A 231 -11.92 12.37 8.26
CA PRO A 231 -12.08 13.54 7.40
C PRO A 231 -13.41 14.29 7.55
N TYR A 232 -14.37 13.76 8.32
CA TYR A 232 -15.74 14.27 8.46
C TYR A 232 -16.06 14.57 9.94
N PRO A 233 -15.65 15.73 10.49
CA PRO A 233 -15.85 16.05 11.91
C PRO A 233 -17.30 15.94 12.40
N SER A 234 -18.28 16.25 11.55
CA SER A 234 -19.71 16.11 11.89
C SER A 234 -20.14 14.66 12.06
N LEU A 235 -19.58 13.72 11.29
CA LEU A 235 -19.81 12.29 11.50
C LEU A 235 -19.10 11.79 12.77
N GLY A 236 -17.92 12.34 13.09
CA GLY A 236 -17.24 12.08 14.37
C GLY A 236 -18.14 12.41 15.57
N LYS A 237 -18.79 13.58 15.56
CA LYS A 237 -19.77 13.95 16.61
C LYS A 237 -20.95 12.98 16.69
N ILE A 238 -21.45 12.51 15.54
CA ILE A 238 -22.54 11.52 15.52
C ILE A 238 -22.09 10.21 16.14
N HIS A 239 -20.88 9.76 15.83
CA HIS A 239 -20.31 8.57 16.44
C HIS A 239 -20.23 8.71 17.97
N ASP A 240 -19.65 9.82 18.47
CA ASP A 240 -19.48 10.04 19.90
C ASP A 240 -20.81 10.07 20.66
N GLN A 241 -21.87 10.59 20.04
CA GLN A 241 -23.16 10.82 20.70
C GLN A 241 -24.19 9.70 20.48
N TYR A 242 -24.23 9.10 19.28
CA TYR A 242 -25.34 8.23 18.85
C TYR A 242 -24.91 6.80 18.52
N SER A 243 -23.64 6.43 18.75
CA SER A 243 -23.18 5.08 18.44
C SER A 243 -23.47 4.05 19.54
N LYS A 244 -23.76 2.82 19.11
CA LYS A 244 -23.90 1.63 19.95
C LYS A 244 -23.05 0.52 19.35
N MET A 245 -22.31 -0.21 20.17
CA MET A 245 -21.46 -1.32 19.72
C MET A 245 -22.16 -2.66 19.94
N LEU A 246 -22.58 -3.32 18.87
CA LEU A 246 -23.11 -4.67 18.89
C LEU A 246 -21.97 -5.67 19.08
N THR A 247 -21.95 -6.32 20.24
CA THR A 247 -21.01 -7.39 20.58
C THR A 247 -21.46 -8.74 20.03
N ASP A 248 -20.57 -9.72 20.05
CA ASP A 248 -20.91 -11.10 19.76
C ASP A 248 -21.97 -11.64 20.74
N MET A 249 -22.65 -12.72 20.33
CA MET A 249 -23.67 -13.35 21.16
C MET A 249 -23.02 -14.12 22.32
N ASP A 250 -23.58 -13.98 23.52
CA ASP A 250 -23.20 -14.84 24.65
C ASP A 250 -23.82 -16.24 24.52
N GLU A 251 -23.45 -17.17 25.41
CA GLU A 251 -23.92 -18.55 25.35
C GLU A 251 -25.46 -18.65 25.47
N SER A 252 -26.10 -17.78 26.26
CA SER A 252 -27.55 -17.78 26.43
C SER A 252 -28.25 -17.26 25.17
N GLU A 253 -27.74 -16.16 24.61
CA GLU A 253 -28.19 -15.60 23.33
C GLU A 253 -28.06 -16.64 22.20
N LEU A 254 -26.90 -17.31 22.08
CA LEU A 254 -26.67 -18.35 21.07
C LEU A 254 -27.60 -19.54 21.26
N ARG A 255 -27.80 -20.00 22.50
CA ARG A 255 -28.68 -21.13 22.80
C ARG A 255 -30.11 -20.86 22.36
N LEU A 256 -30.61 -19.64 22.55
CA LEU A 256 -31.92 -19.22 22.06
C LEU A 256 -31.96 -19.16 20.54
N ALA A 257 -30.96 -18.53 19.90
CA ALA A 257 -30.85 -18.43 18.45
C ALA A 257 -30.79 -19.79 17.74
N ILE A 258 -30.19 -20.79 18.40
CA ILE A 258 -30.09 -22.16 17.91
C ILE A 258 -31.39 -22.93 18.19
N ALA A 259 -31.86 -22.98 19.43
CA ALA A 259 -32.87 -23.94 19.85
C ALA A 259 -34.32 -23.50 19.54
N GLU A 260 -34.66 -22.23 19.74
CA GLU A 260 -36.04 -21.73 19.65
C GLU A 260 -36.63 -21.87 18.22
N PRO A 261 -35.91 -21.56 17.12
CA PRO A 261 -36.44 -21.75 15.78
C PRO A 261 -36.81 -23.21 15.48
N ALA A 262 -35.99 -24.17 15.92
CA ALA A 262 -36.28 -25.60 15.75
C ALA A 262 -37.47 -26.05 16.61
N ALA A 263 -37.52 -25.60 17.86
CA ALA A 263 -38.60 -25.93 18.79
C ALA A 263 -39.96 -25.47 18.27
N ARG A 264 -40.04 -24.25 17.71
CA ARG A 264 -41.27 -23.73 17.09
C ARG A 264 -41.72 -24.51 15.85
N ASN A 265 -40.80 -25.23 15.21
CA ASN A 265 -41.09 -26.13 14.11
C ASN A 265 -41.38 -27.58 14.56
N GLY A 266 -41.42 -27.84 15.88
CA GLY A 266 -41.70 -29.16 16.46
C GLY A 266 -40.50 -30.11 16.45
N VAL A 267 -39.26 -29.58 16.38
CA VAL A 267 -38.01 -30.34 16.29
C VAL A 267 -37.11 -29.99 17.47
N ILE A 268 -36.46 -31.00 18.05
CA ILE A 268 -35.50 -30.81 19.16
C ILE A 268 -34.08 -31.19 18.74
N PHE A 269 -33.09 -30.76 19.51
CA PHE A 269 -31.70 -31.18 19.37
C PHE A 269 -31.40 -32.35 20.31
N GLU A 270 -30.57 -33.28 19.84
CA GLU A 270 -30.01 -34.33 20.69
C GLU A 270 -29.24 -33.72 21.86
N LYS A 271 -29.35 -34.36 23.03
CA LYS A 271 -28.74 -33.87 24.26
C LYS A 271 -27.22 -33.70 24.08
N GLY A 272 -26.72 -32.50 24.37
CA GLY A 272 -25.30 -32.15 24.28
C GLY A 272 -24.88 -31.54 22.94
N LEU A 273 -25.69 -31.68 21.87
CA LEU A 273 -25.37 -31.14 20.55
C LEU A 273 -25.24 -29.61 20.56
N ILE A 274 -26.15 -28.90 21.24
CA ILE A 274 -26.11 -27.44 21.30
C ILE A 274 -24.84 -26.95 22.00
N ASN A 275 -24.38 -27.65 23.05
CA ASN A 275 -23.14 -27.30 23.73
C ASN A 275 -21.94 -27.47 22.80
N GLN A 276 -21.94 -28.54 21.99
CA GLN A 276 -20.92 -28.75 20.98
C GLN A 276 -20.94 -27.65 19.90
N ILE A 277 -22.13 -27.29 19.39
CA ILE A 277 -22.28 -26.21 18.40
C ILE A 277 -21.75 -24.88 18.93
N ILE A 278 -22.06 -24.54 20.18
CA ILE A 278 -21.61 -23.29 20.80
C ILE A 278 -20.09 -23.32 21.04
N ALA A 279 -19.52 -24.45 21.45
CA ALA A 279 -18.08 -24.60 21.59
C ALA A 279 -17.37 -24.39 20.24
N ASP A 280 -17.84 -25.07 19.18
CA ASP A 280 -17.31 -24.95 17.82
C ASP A 280 -17.41 -23.50 17.29
N PHE A 281 -18.48 -22.77 17.64
CA PHE A 281 -18.67 -21.37 17.27
C PHE A 281 -17.62 -20.44 17.91
N TYR A 282 -17.31 -20.62 19.19
CA TYR A 282 -16.34 -19.75 19.90
C TYR A 282 -14.89 -20.06 19.54
N GLU A 283 -14.54 -21.30 19.24
CA GLU A 283 -13.17 -21.66 18.84
C GLU A 283 -12.74 -20.97 17.53
N GLN A 284 -13.68 -20.58 16.67
CA GLN A 284 -13.39 -20.18 15.29
C GLN A 284 -13.96 -18.80 14.90
N ALA A 285 -13.85 -17.85 15.83
CA ALA A 285 -14.11 -16.42 15.63
C ALA A 285 -15.58 -16.01 15.40
N GLY A 286 -16.54 -16.79 15.89
CA GLY A 286 -17.90 -16.28 16.18
C GLY A 286 -18.74 -15.85 14.97
N SER A 287 -18.58 -16.50 13.81
CA SER A 287 -19.32 -16.12 12.60
C SER A 287 -20.77 -16.62 12.60
N LEU A 288 -21.73 -15.74 12.95
CA LEU A 288 -23.15 -16.08 12.98
C LEU A 288 -23.71 -16.60 11.64
N PRO A 289 -23.32 -16.07 10.47
CA PRO A 289 -23.78 -16.61 9.19
C PRO A 289 -23.30 -18.04 8.95
N LEU A 290 -22.11 -18.38 9.44
CA LEU A 290 -21.57 -19.74 9.34
C LEU A 290 -22.32 -20.72 10.26
N LEU A 291 -22.66 -20.27 11.48
CA LEU A 291 -23.54 -20.99 12.38
C LEU A 291 -24.90 -21.24 11.72
N GLN A 292 -25.52 -20.22 11.17
CA GLN A 292 -26.82 -20.34 10.50
C GLN A 292 -26.78 -21.29 9.31
N TYR A 293 -25.73 -21.21 8.49
CA TYR A 293 -25.51 -22.15 7.39
C TYR A 293 -25.39 -23.60 7.85
N THR A 294 -24.65 -23.81 8.94
CA THR A 294 -24.46 -25.15 9.52
C THR A 294 -25.77 -25.72 10.05
N LEU A 295 -26.59 -24.90 10.71
CA LEU A 295 -27.90 -25.32 11.22
C LEU A 295 -28.88 -25.62 10.09
N ASP A 296 -28.86 -24.84 9.01
CA ASP A 296 -29.65 -25.09 7.79
C ASP A 296 -29.25 -26.42 7.14
N LEU A 297 -27.94 -26.68 6.98
CA LEU A 297 -27.44 -27.97 6.48
C LEU A 297 -27.78 -29.13 7.39
N LEU A 298 -27.65 -28.96 8.71
CA LEU A 298 -28.01 -29.97 9.70
C LEU A 298 -29.50 -30.32 9.59
N TRP A 299 -30.34 -29.32 9.37
CA TRP A 299 -31.77 -29.51 9.13
C TRP A 299 -32.01 -30.31 7.84
N GLU A 300 -31.40 -29.91 6.73
CA GLU A 300 -31.58 -30.56 5.42
C GLU A 300 -31.06 -32.01 5.38
N LYS A 301 -29.97 -32.30 6.10
CA LYS A 301 -29.32 -33.63 6.11
C LYS A 301 -29.96 -34.61 7.06
N ASN A 302 -30.70 -34.14 8.05
CA ASN A 302 -31.42 -35.01 8.97
C ASN A 302 -32.75 -35.46 8.41
N HIS A 303 -33.20 -36.62 8.88
CA HIS A 303 -34.57 -37.07 8.68
C HIS A 303 -35.50 -36.28 9.61
N ILE A 304 -35.92 -35.09 9.19
CA ILE A 304 -36.76 -34.18 9.99
C ILE A 304 -38.07 -34.83 10.47
N GLN A 305 -38.53 -35.91 9.83
CA GLN A 305 -39.65 -36.73 10.30
C GLN A 305 -39.41 -37.34 11.69
N GLU A 306 -38.15 -37.59 12.07
CA GLU A 306 -37.74 -38.09 13.39
C GLU A 306 -37.77 -36.99 14.46
N ARG A 307 -37.93 -35.71 14.07
CA ARG A 307 -38.04 -34.54 14.97
C ARG A 307 -36.86 -34.37 15.93
N VAL A 308 -35.70 -34.94 15.59
CA VAL A 308 -34.46 -34.80 16.36
C VAL A 308 -33.30 -34.43 15.42
N LEU A 309 -32.60 -33.35 15.74
CA LEU A 309 -31.31 -33.02 15.14
C LEU A 309 -30.20 -33.71 15.92
N ASN A 310 -29.52 -34.68 15.28
CA ASN A 310 -28.57 -35.58 15.92
C ASN A 310 -27.09 -35.16 15.75
N ILE A 311 -26.26 -35.59 16.69
CA ILE A 311 -24.82 -35.29 16.77
C ILE A 311 -24.05 -35.95 15.63
N LYS A 312 -24.46 -37.15 15.22
CA LYS A 312 -23.79 -37.90 14.17
C LYS A 312 -23.78 -37.11 12.85
N THR A 313 -24.94 -36.62 12.40
CA THR A 313 -25.03 -35.81 11.18
C THR A 313 -24.26 -34.51 11.33
N TYR A 314 -24.29 -33.88 12.52
CA TYR A 314 -23.51 -32.67 12.79
C TYR A 314 -21.99 -32.88 12.60
N GLN A 315 -21.48 -34.02 13.07
CA GLN A 315 -20.09 -34.42 12.84
C GLN A 315 -19.81 -34.74 11.35
N GLU A 316 -20.74 -35.39 10.66
CA GLU A 316 -20.63 -35.70 9.23
C GLU A 316 -20.59 -34.44 8.37
N ILE A 317 -21.41 -33.42 8.67
CA ILE A 317 -21.34 -32.12 7.99
C ILE A 317 -20.09 -31.32 8.39
N GLY A 318 -19.40 -31.67 9.48
CA GLY A 318 -18.11 -31.08 9.85
C GLY A 318 -18.17 -29.93 10.84
N GLY A 319 -19.24 -29.83 11.63
CA GLY A 319 -19.37 -28.77 12.64
C GLY A 319 -19.60 -27.38 12.04
N VAL A 320 -19.53 -26.32 12.86
CA VAL A 320 -19.78 -24.94 12.39
C VAL A 320 -18.83 -24.55 11.25
N THR A 321 -17.60 -25.03 11.27
CA THR A 321 -16.53 -24.50 10.43
C THR A 321 -16.23 -25.38 9.23
N GLY A 322 -16.26 -26.70 9.41
CA GLY A 322 -16.10 -27.65 8.33
C GLY A 322 -17.32 -27.75 7.43
N ALA A 323 -18.51 -27.27 7.82
CA ALA A 323 -19.72 -27.37 7.00
C ALA A 323 -19.60 -26.63 5.66
N LEU A 324 -19.19 -25.36 5.70
CA LEU A 324 -19.02 -24.56 4.49
C LEU A 324 -17.77 -24.99 3.71
N GLU A 325 -16.69 -25.33 4.42
CA GLU A 325 -15.47 -25.85 3.81
C GLU A 325 -15.72 -27.16 3.06
N LYS A 326 -16.35 -28.16 3.67
CA LYS A 326 -16.67 -29.45 3.02
C LYS A 326 -17.58 -29.26 1.82
N GLN A 327 -18.53 -28.32 1.88
CA GLN A 327 -19.36 -28.02 0.72
C GLN A 327 -18.52 -27.37 -0.40
N ALA A 328 -17.68 -26.39 -0.08
CA ALA A 328 -16.79 -25.75 -1.05
C ALA A 328 -15.83 -26.77 -1.68
N ASP A 329 -15.22 -27.64 -0.88
CA ASP A 329 -14.35 -28.73 -1.32
C ASP A 329 -15.08 -29.74 -2.18
N LYS A 330 -16.31 -30.11 -1.81
CA LYS A 330 -17.13 -31.03 -2.61
C LYS A 330 -17.35 -30.47 -4.02
N ILE A 331 -17.70 -29.19 -4.15
CA ILE A 331 -17.90 -28.54 -5.45
C ILE A 331 -16.57 -28.41 -6.20
N TYR A 332 -15.54 -27.89 -5.55
CA TYR A 332 -14.24 -27.67 -6.17
C TYR A 332 -13.54 -28.98 -6.58
N SER A 333 -13.77 -30.07 -5.85
CA SER A 333 -13.24 -31.40 -6.18
C SER A 333 -13.84 -31.97 -7.48
N GLN A 334 -15.09 -31.61 -7.81
CA GLN A 334 -15.77 -32.02 -9.05
C GLN A 334 -15.26 -31.28 -10.29
N PHE A 335 -14.59 -30.13 -10.11
CA PHE A 335 -14.01 -29.38 -11.21
C PHE A 335 -12.82 -30.11 -11.81
N ASN A 336 -12.77 -30.16 -13.14
CA ASN A 336 -11.58 -30.57 -13.87
C ASN A 336 -10.49 -29.50 -13.80
N GLU A 337 -9.28 -29.81 -14.30
CA GLU A 337 -8.12 -28.91 -14.20
C GLU A 337 -8.38 -27.50 -14.80
N LYS A 338 -9.08 -27.42 -15.93
CA LYS A 338 -9.39 -26.13 -16.56
C LYS A 338 -10.45 -25.34 -15.78
N GLN A 339 -11.48 -26.02 -15.26
CA GLN A 339 -12.50 -25.42 -14.41
C GLN A 339 -11.91 -24.91 -13.08
N ARG A 340 -10.96 -25.64 -12.48
CA ARG A 340 -10.25 -25.18 -11.28
C ARG A 340 -9.46 -23.92 -11.54
N LYS A 341 -8.75 -23.85 -12.66
CA LYS A 341 -8.04 -22.63 -13.07
C LYS A 341 -9.00 -21.46 -13.27
N ALA A 342 -10.14 -21.68 -13.93
CA ALA A 342 -11.17 -20.65 -14.07
C ALA A 342 -11.73 -20.20 -12.71
N ALA A 343 -11.97 -21.13 -11.78
CA ALA A 343 -12.42 -20.81 -10.42
C ALA A 343 -11.37 -19.97 -9.67
N GLU A 344 -10.09 -20.33 -9.76
CA GLU A 344 -8.99 -19.56 -9.17
C GLU A 344 -8.94 -18.13 -9.72
N GLU A 345 -9.06 -17.95 -11.04
CA GLU A 345 -9.09 -16.63 -11.67
C GLU A 345 -10.29 -15.80 -11.21
N ILE A 346 -11.47 -16.40 -11.08
CA ILE A 346 -12.68 -15.75 -10.54
C ILE A 346 -12.45 -15.34 -9.08
N PHE A 347 -11.98 -16.24 -8.22
CA PHE A 347 -11.75 -15.92 -6.80
C PHE A 347 -10.66 -14.85 -6.63
N LEU A 348 -9.57 -14.94 -7.39
CA LEU A 348 -8.57 -13.88 -7.40
C LEU A 348 -9.22 -12.55 -7.77
N GLU A 349 -10.08 -12.50 -8.78
CA GLU A 349 -10.83 -11.28 -9.16
C GLU A 349 -11.90 -10.85 -8.14
N LEU A 350 -12.22 -11.64 -7.13
CA LEU A 350 -13.17 -11.28 -6.08
C LEU A 350 -12.52 -11.06 -4.71
N ILE A 351 -11.18 -11.08 -4.64
CA ILE A 351 -10.43 -10.89 -3.39
C ILE A 351 -9.53 -9.65 -3.47
N SER A 352 -9.47 -8.92 -2.36
CA SER A 352 -8.48 -7.88 -2.08
C SER A 352 -7.86 -8.07 -0.69
N LEU A 353 -6.75 -7.38 -0.44
CA LEU A 353 -6.05 -7.42 0.85
C LEU A 353 -6.16 -6.05 1.53
N GLU A 354 -6.72 -6.03 2.74
CA GLU A 354 -6.73 -4.88 3.64
C GLU A 354 -5.75 -5.16 4.79
N GLY A 355 -4.54 -4.63 4.65
CA GLY A 355 -3.43 -5.01 5.53
C GLY A 355 -3.02 -6.47 5.30
N LYS A 356 -3.28 -7.34 6.29
CA LYS A 356 -3.01 -8.79 6.22
C LYS A 356 -4.27 -9.63 6.03
N GLU A 357 -5.45 -9.03 6.08
CA GLU A 357 -6.71 -9.76 5.96
C GLU A 357 -7.19 -9.77 4.51
N ALA A 358 -7.62 -10.93 4.05
CA ALA A 358 -8.32 -11.07 2.78
C ALA A 358 -9.78 -10.68 2.97
N VAL A 359 -10.23 -9.75 2.15
CA VAL A 359 -11.61 -9.27 2.12
C VAL A 359 -12.22 -9.53 0.74
N SER A 360 -13.54 -9.74 0.73
CA SER A 360 -14.29 -9.90 -0.50
C SER A 360 -14.43 -8.54 -1.20
N ARG A 361 -14.24 -8.52 -2.51
CA ARG A 361 -14.57 -7.37 -3.35
C ARG A 361 -15.60 -7.76 -4.40
N ARG A 362 -16.32 -6.75 -4.89
CA ARG A 362 -17.23 -6.92 -6.02
C ARG A 362 -16.50 -6.76 -7.34
N ALA A 363 -16.94 -7.52 -8.33
CA ALA A 363 -16.56 -7.34 -9.73
C ALA A 363 -17.81 -7.40 -10.62
N ASP A 364 -17.74 -6.76 -11.78
CA ASP A 364 -18.83 -6.80 -12.76
C ASP A 364 -19.02 -8.22 -13.26
N LYS A 365 -20.25 -8.74 -13.21
CA LYS A 365 -20.57 -10.11 -13.64
C LYS A 365 -20.17 -10.35 -15.10
N SER A 366 -20.37 -9.35 -15.96
CA SER A 366 -20.04 -9.41 -17.38
C SER A 366 -18.55 -9.55 -17.67
N SER A 367 -17.67 -9.28 -16.71
CA SER A 367 -16.23 -9.49 -16.86
C SER A 367 -15.85 -10.97 -16.94
N PHE A 368 -16.65 -11.85 -16.34
CA PHE A 368 -16.42 -13.31 -16.29
C PHE A 368 -17.16 -14.07 -17.39
N GLU A 369 -18.15 -13.46 -18.03
CA GLU A 369 -18.99 -14.08 -19.07
C GLU A 369 -18.35 -13.99 -20.48
N GLN A 370 -17.16 -13.40 -20.60
CA GLN A 370 -16.45 -13.25 -21.88
C GLN A 370 -15.84 -14.57 -22.37
N GLU A 371 -15.45 -15.45 -21.44
CA GLU A 371 -14.92 -16.78 -21.73
C GLU A 371 -15.94 -17.83 -21.26
N GLU A 372 -16.35 -18.71 -22.17
CA GLU A 372 -17.41 -19.70 -21.94
C GLU A 372 -17.18 -20.53 -20.67
N MET A 373 -15.94 -20.98 -20.46
CA MET A 373 -15.58 -21.78 -19.27
C MET A 373 -15.62 -21.00 -17.95
N GLN A 374 -15.18 -19.73 -17.95
CA GLN A 374 -15.32 -18.88 -16.75
C GLN A 374 -16.79 -18.63 -16.45
N GLY A 375 -17.61 -18.39 -17.47
CA GLY A 375 -19.06 -18.25 -17.33
C GLY A 375 -19.71 -19.48 -16.68
N GLU A 376 -19.45 -20.69 -17.20
CA GLU A 376 -20.00 -21.92 -16.62
C GLU A 376 -19.62 -22.12 -15.15
N VAL A 377 -18.33 -21.94 -14.82
CA VAL A 377 -17.83 -22.09 -13.45
C VAL A 377 -18.45 -21.01 -12.53
N LEU A 378 -18.58 -19.78 -13.01
CA LEU A 378 -19.22 -18.69 -12.26
C LEU A 378 -20.64 -19.07 -11.84
N TYR A 379 -21.47 -19.57 -12.75
CA TYR A 379 -22.83 -19.99 -12.44
C TYR A 379 -22.85 -21.16 -11.46
N GLN A 380 -21.96 -22.15 -11.61
CA GLN A 380 -21.85 -23.26 -10.65
C GLN A 380 -21.48 -22.77 -9.24
N LEU A 381 -20.57 -21.80 -9.13
CA LEU A 381 -20.20 -21.22 -7.83
C LEU A 381 -21.34 -20.39 -7.20
N ILE A 382 -22.14 -19.68 -8.02
CA ILE A 382 -23.32 -18.93 -7.57
C ILE A 382 -24.43 -19.89 -7.11
N ASP A 383 -24.75 -20.90 -7.92
CA ASP A 383 -25.82 -21.87 -7.63
C ASP A 383 -25.54 -22.66 -6.34
N ASN A 384 -24.25 -22.89 -6.04
CA ASN A 384 -23.80 -23.54 -4.82
C ASN A 384 -23.52 -22.57 -3.66
N ARG A 385 -23.91 -21.29 -3.78
CA ARG A 385 -23.79 -20.24 -2.75
C ARG A 385 -22.35 -19.98 -2.28
N LEU A 386 -21.35 -20.23 -3.12
CA LEU A 386 -19.97 -19.82 -2.86
C LEU A 386 -19.74 -18.37 -3.30
N LEU A 387 -20.50 -17.92 -4.30
CA LEU A 387 -20.56 -16.53 -4.76
C LEU A 387 -21.98 -16.01 -4.68
N VAL A 388 -22.13 -14.69 -4.56
CA VAL A 388 -23.43 -14.01 -4.60
C VAL A 388 -23.43 -13.00 -5.73
N SER A 389 -24.52 -13.00 -6.51
CA SER A 389 -24.77 -12.02 -7.57
C SER A 389 -25.84 -11.02 -7.12
N LYS A 390 -25.56 -9.72 -7.23
CA LYS A 390 -26.50 -8.63 -6.87
C LYS A 390 -26.70 -7.67 -8.06
N GLY A 391 -27.96 -7.35 -8.37
CA GLY A 391 -28.38 -6.40 -9.42
C GLY A 391 -29.39 -6.98 -10.41
N GLU A 392 -30.13 -6.12 -11.11
CA GLU A 392 -31.02 -6.45 -12.25
C GLU A 392 -30.39 -6.02 -13.58
N ASP A 393 -30.74 -6.70 -14.68
CA ASP A 393 -30.51 -6.35 -16.09
C ASP A 393 -29.15 -5.70 -16.45
N GLY A 394 -28.16 -6.55 -16.78
CA GLY A 394 -26.91 -6.13 -17.46
C GLY A 394 -25.87 -5.40 -16.60
N LYS A 395 -26.19 -5.05 -15.35
CA LYS A 395 -25.27 -4.44 -14.37
C LYS A 395 -25.14 -5.25 -13.07
N ALA A 396 -25.25 -6.57 -13.16
CA ALA A 396 -25.06 -7.45 -12.01
C ALA A 396 -23.60 -7.44 -11.57
N THR A 397 -23.37 -7.42 -10.26
CA THR A 397 -22.05 -7.57 -9.62
C THR A 397 -21.97 -8.91 -8.91
N VAL A 398 -20.78 -9.49 -8.85
CA VAL A 398 -20.51 -10.74 -8.13
C VAL A 398 -19.53 -10.46 -7.00
N GLU A 399 -19.72 -11.12 -5.86
CA GLU A 399 -18.81 -11.13 -4.71
C GLU A 399 -18.71 -12.54 -4.11
N VAL A 400 -17.68 -12.77 -3.28
CA VAL A 400 -17.63 -13.98 -2.45
C VAL A 400 -18.81 -13.95 -1.49
N ALA A 401 -19.56 -15.06 -1.42
CA ALA A 401 -20.82 -15.11 -0.70
C ALA A 401 -20.70 -14.74 0.78
N HIS A 402 -19.56 -15.07 1.39
CA HIS A 402 -19.27 -14.73 2.78
C HIS A 402 -17.77 -14.63 3.05
N GLU A 403 -17.33 -13.66 3.86
CA GLU A 403 -15.92 -13.52 4.28
C GLU A 403 -15.41 -14.76 5.04
N ALA A 404 -16.31 -15.54 5.64
CA ALA A 404 -15.96 -16.80 6.29
C ALA A 404 -15.30 -17.80 5.32
N LEU A 405 -15.65 -17.79 4.02
CA LEU A 405 -14.97 -18.62 3.02
C LEU A 405 -13.49 -18.27 2.91
N LEU A 406 -13.14 -16.99 2.97
CA LEU A 406 -11.76 -16.52 2.92
C LEU A 406 -10.94 -16.96 4.14
N ARG A 407 -11.62 -17.17 5.27
CA ARG A 407 -11.02 -17.49 6.58
C ARG A 407 -11.00 -18.99 6.91
N SER A 408 -11.89 -19.79 6.33
CA SER A 408 -12.06 -21.21 6.68
C SER A 408 -11.69 -22.17 5.55
N TRP A 409 -11.79 -21.75 4.28
CA TRP A 409 -11.56 -22.68 3.18
C TRP A 409 -10.07 -22.79 2.83
N GLN A 410 -9.44 -23.92 3.15
CA GLN A 410 -7.99 -24.10 3.02
C GLN A 410 -7.46 -23.92 1.58
N VAL A 411 -8.22 -24.35 0.57
CA VAL A 411 -7.86 -24.16 -0.84
C VAL A 411 -7.72 -22.68 -1.17
N LEU A 412 -8.68 -21.87 -0.73
CA LEU A 412 -8.70 -20.44 -0.99
C LEU A 412 -7.62 -19.70 -0.20
N GLN A 413 -7.36 -20.10 1.03
CA GLN A 413 -6.25 -19.55 1.83
C GLN A 413 -4.90 -19.81 1.19
N ASN A 414 -4.68 -21.01 0.65
CA ASN A 414 -3.46 -21.35 -0.06
C ASN A 414 -3.33 -20.50 -1.33
N LEU A 415 -4.41 -20.35 -2.10
CA LEU A 415 -4.44 -19.49 -3.28
C LEU A 415 -4.09 -18.03 -2.94
N ILE A 416 -4.67 -17.47 -1.88
CA ILE A 416 -4.38 -16.10 -1.41
C ILE A 416 -2.90 -15.97 -1.06
N ARG A 417 -2.32 -16.93 -0.33
CA ARG A 417 -0.91 -16.91 0.07
C ARG A 417 0.03 -17.03 -1.13
N GLU A 418 -0.28 -17.90 -2.07
CA GLU A 418 0.54 -18.10 -3.28
C GLU A 418 0.48 -16.91 -4.24
N LYS A 419 -0.64 -16.19 -4.27
CA LYS A 419 -0.92 -15.10 -5.23
C LYS A 419 -0.95 -13.72 -4.57
N GLU A 420 -0.48 -13.59 -3.33
CA GLU A 420 -0.48 -12.35 -2.55
C GLU A 420 0.12 -11.18 -3.33
N GLU A 421 1.30 -11.37 -3.95
CA GLU A 421 1.97 -10.36 -4.77
C GLU A 421 1.07 -9.86 -5.91
N ILE A 422 0.35 -10.77 -6.56
CA ILE A 422 -0.54 -10.45 -7.69
C ILE A 422 -1.75 -9.66 -7.19
N ILE A 423 -2.36 -10.07 -6.08
CA ILE A 423 -3.51 -9.38 -5.48
C ILE A 423 -3.12 -7.95 -5.11
N VAL A 424 -2.00 -7.76 -4.41
CA VAL A 424 -1.50 -6.44 -4.01
C VAL A 424 -1.17 -5.57 -5.23
N LEU A 425 -0.46 -6.12 -6.22
CA LEU A 425 -0.05 -5.38 -7.40
C LEU A 425 -1.26 -4.94 -8.23
N ARG A 426 -2.29 -5.80 -8.36
CA ARG A 426 -3.54 -5.48 -9.03
C ARG A 426 -4.35 -4.42 -8.29
N SER A 427 -4.49 -4.54 -6.97
CA SER A 427 -5.19 -3.51 -6.17
C SER A 427 -4.54 -2.14 -6.33
N ARG A 428 -3.20 -2.08 -6.37
CA ARG A 428 -2.47 -0.84 -6.66
C ARG A 428 -2.68 -0.36 -8.09
N LEU A 429 -2.70 -1.26 -9.07
CA LEU A 429 -2.99 -0.91 -10.46
C LEU A 429 -4.35 -0.21 -10.58
N TYR A 430 -5.40 -0.78 -9.99
CA TYR A 430 -6.73 -0.18 -10.06
C TYR A 430 -6.80 1.18 -9.37
N ALA A 431 -6.16 1.33 -8.20
CA ALA A 431 -6.09 2.61 -7.50
C ALA A 431 -5.36 3.68 -8.33
N ASP A 432 -4.16 3.37 -8.81
CA ASP A 432 -3.31 4.29 -9.57
C ASP A 432 -3.97 4.63 -10.93
N ALA A 433 -4.58 3.65 -11.61
CA ALA A 433 -5.27 3.86 -12.88
C ALA A 433 -6.51 4.76 -12.73
N LYS A 434 -7.27 4.60 -11.65
CA LYS A 434 -8.42 5.47 -11.35
C LYS A 434 -7.97 6.90 -11.05
N GLN A 435 -6.95 7.06 -10.20
CA GLN A 435 -6.36 8.36 -9.91
C GLN A 435 -5.84 9.05 -11.18
N TRP A 436 -5.18 8.29 -12.06
CA TRP A 436 -4.72 8.78 -13.35
C TRP A 436 -5.86 9.25 -14.26
N ASP A 437 -6.95 8.47 -14.40
CA ASP A 437 -8.10 8.85 -15.24
C ASP A 437 -8.83 10.09 -14.70
N ASP A 438 -8.91 10.22 -13.37
CA ASP A 438 -9.47 11.40 -12.70
C ASP A 438 -8.59 12.64 -12.94
N LEU A 439 -7.27 12.50 -12.80
CA LEU A 439 -6.31 13.57 -13.05
C LEU A 439 -6.22 13.95 -14.52
N GLN A 440 -6.39 13.00 -15.45
CA GLN A 440 -6.32 13.26 -16.88
C GLN A 440 -7.33 14.32 -17.33
N LYS A 441 -8.47 14.42 -16.63
CA LYS A 441 -9.53 15.42 -16.91
C LYS A 441 -9.22 16.81 -16.33
N GLN A 442 -8.28 16.92 -15.41
CA GLN A 442 -7.96 18.14 -14.67
C GLN A 442 -6.59 18.72 -15.02
N ASP A 443 -5.55 17.87 -15.03
CA ASP A 443 -4.15 18.24 -15.20
C ASP A 443 -3.37 17.08 -15.85
N ALA A 444 -3.12 17.20 -17.15
CA ALA A 444 -2.41 16.19 -17.94
C ALA A 444 -0.95 15.99 -17.51
N VAL A 445 -0.30 17.00 -16.92
CA VAL A 445 1.09 16.92 -16.47
C VAL A 445 1.16 16.09 -15.19
N LYS A 446 0.28 16.34 -14.23
CA LYS A 446 0.17 15.51 -13.01
C LYS A 446 -0.28 14.10 -13.33
N ALA A 447 -1.21 13.92 -14.28
CA ALA A 447 -1.58 12.58 -14.73
C ALA A 447 -0.35 11.82 -15.26
N SER A 448 0.52 12.46 -16.03
CA SER A 448 1.72 11.82 -16.57
C SER A 448 2.72 11.37 -15.48
N SER A 449 2.74 12.01 -14.31
CA SER A 449 3.61 11.58 -13.19
C SER A 449 3.11 10.33 -12.44
N GLU A 450 1.83 9.98 -12.57
CA GLU A 450 1.27 8.76 -11.96
C GLU A 450 1.57 7.50 -12.78
N LEU A 451 1.98 7.65 -14.05
CA LEU A 451 2.25 6.53 -14.94
C LEU A 451 3.40 5.67 -14.43
N TRP A 452 3.24 4.35 -14.54
CA TRP A 452 4.23 3.40 -14.05
C TRP A 452 5.41 3.31 -15.01
N GLY A 453 6.59 3.00 -14.46
CA GLY A 453 7.80 2.72 -15.23
C GLY A 453 8.70 1.69 -14.56
N GLY A 454 9.74 1.25 -15.27
CA GLY A 454 10.75 0.34 -14.75
C GLY A 454 10.18 -1.03 -14.37
N SER A 455 10.68 -1.61 -13.27
CA SER A 455 10.33 -2.98 -12.85
C SER A 455 8.84 -3.18 -12.58
N LYS A 456 8.14 -2.17 -12.05
CA LYS A 456 6.69 -2.24 -11.75
C LYS A 456 5.87 -2.44 -13.02
N LEU A 457 6.15 -1.66 -14.08
CA LEU A 457 5.49 -1.79 -15.37
C LEU A 457 5.87 -3.11 -16.06
N THR A 458 7.16 -3.47 -16.04
CA THR A 458 7.62 -4.75 -16.62
C THR A 458 6.93 -5.95 -15.98
N ARG A 459 6.77 -5.95 -14.64
CA ARG A 459 6.12 -7.03 -13.92
C ARG A 459 4.66 -7.21 -14.33
N ILE A 460 3.88 -6.12 -14.41
CA ILE A 460 2.48 -6.19 -14.87
C ILE A 460 2.38 -6.67 -16.31
N VAL A 461 3.21 -6.14 -17.20
CA VAL A 461 3.21 -6.55 -18.61
C VAL A 461 3.52 -8.04 -18.75
N ASN A 462 4.42 -8.59 -17.94
CA ASN A 462 4.71 -10.03 -17.93
C ASN A 462 3.53 -10.85 -17.39
N LEU A 463 2.92 -10.44 -16.28
CA LEU A 463 1.75 -11.13 -15.72
C LEU A 463 0.56 -11.18 -16.68
N ILE A 464 0.35 -10.11 -17.46
CA ILE A 464 -0.67 -10.07 -18.52
C ILE A 464 -0.32 -11.06 -19.65
N LYS A 465 0.94 -11.11 -20.09
CA LYS A 465 1.40 -12.06 -21.13
C LYS A 465 1.26 -13.51 -20.69
N GLU A 466 1.53 -13.79 -19.42
CA GLU A 466 1.40 -15.11 -18.80
C GLU A 466 -0.06 -15.52 -18.54
N LYS A 467 -1.05 -14.66 -18.88
CA LYS A 467 -2.47 -14.82 -18.55
C LYS A 467 -2.75 -15.02 -17.05
N SER A 468 -1.85 -14.55 -16.18
CA SER A 468 -2.02 -14.60 -14.72
C SER A 468 -2.82 -13.41 -14.18
N LEU A 469 -3.08 -12.42 -15.04
CA LEU A 469 -3.88 -11.24 -14.73
C LEU A 469 -4.83 -10.98 -15.91
N SER A 470 -5.95 -11.70 -15.91
CA SER A 470 -7.04 -11.59 -16.87
C SER A 470 -8.09 -10.56 -16.40
N ASN A 471 -9.02 -10.18 -17.27
CA ASN A 471 -10.22 -9.39 -16.93
C ASN A 471 -9.98 -7.96 -16.39
N LEU A 472 -8.87 -7.31 -16.80
CA LEU A 472 -8.64 -5.90 -16.50
C LEU A 472 -9.76 -4.99 -16.99
N ASP A 473 -10.19 -4.05 -16.14
CA ASP A 473 -11.12 -3.01 -16.54
C ASP A 473 -10.56 -2.11 -17.68
N VAL A 474 -11.43 -1.28 -18.26
CA VAL A 474 -11.06 -0.41 -19.38
C VAL A 474 -10.05 0.66 -18.96
N VAL A 475 -10.13 1.14 -17.73
CA VAL A 475 -9.29 2.24 -17.21
C VAL A 475 -7.86 1.75 -16.97
N ALA A 476 -7.70 0.62 -16.30
CA ALA A 476 -6.44 -0.07 -16.07
C ALA A 476 -5.73 -0.41 -17.38
N ARG A 477 -6.47 -0.89 -18.40
CA ARG A 477 -5.89 -1.14 -19.74
C ARG A 477 -5.35 0.13 -20.39
N LYS A 478 -6.10 1.24 -20.34
CA LYS A 478 -5.63 2.54 -20.84
C LYS A 478 -4.40 3.03 -20.09
N PHE A 479 -4.40 2.89 -18.76
CA PHE A 479 -3.29 3.29 -17.90
C PHE A 479 -2.00 2.53 -18.22
N ILE A 480 -2.07 1.22 -18.41
CA ILE A 480 -0.90 0.39 -18.76
C ILE A 480 -0.33 0.79 -20.12
N ASN A 481 -1.19 0.99 -21.12
CA ASN A 481 -0.77 1.40 -22.46
C ASN A 481 -0.11 2.79 -22.43
N ALA A 482 -0.74 3.75 -21.73
CA ALA A 482 -0.17 5.09 -21.54
C ALA A 482 1.18 5.04 -20.81
N SER A 483 1.31 4.18 -19.79
CA SER A 483 2.56 3.97 -19.05
C SER A 483 3.68 3.44 -19.96
N TYR A 484 3.35 2.47 -20.82
CA TYR A 484 4.29 1.92 -21.79
C TYR A 484 4.76 2.95 -22.83
N ASP A 485 3.82 3.70 -23.39
CA ASP A 485 4.14 4.76 -24.36
C ASP A 485 4.99 5.87 -23.74
N TYR A 486 4.66 6.26 -22.50
CA TYR A 486 5.42 7.26 -21.75
C TYR A 486 6.86 6.81 -21.45
N GLN A 487 7.06 5.55 -21.02
CA GLN A 487 8.40 5.01 -20.79
C GLN A 487 9.22 5.02 -22.09
N LYS A 488 8.63 4.59 -23.21
CA LYS A 488 9.31 4.59 -24.52
C LYS A 488 9.71 6.00 -24.96
N GLN A 489 8.87 7.00 -24.72
CA GLN A 489 9.20 8.40 -25.02
C GLN A 489 10.35 8.91 -24.13
N ARG A 490 10.35 8.59 -22.84
CA ARG A 490 11.41 8.98 -21.91
C ARG A 490 12.76 8.36 -22.29
N GLU A 491 12.78 7.08 -22.64
CA GLU A 491 14.00 6.40 -23.10
C GLU A 491 14.57 7.06 -24.37
N LYS A 492 13.70 7.46 -25.31
CA LYS A 492 14.11 8.19 -26.52
C LYS A 492 14.71 9.56 -26.18
N ILE A 493 14.06 10.34 -25.32
CA ILE A 493 14.55 11.67 -24.89
C ILE A 493 15.89 11.54 -24.17
N GLU A 494 16.05 10.55 -23.29
CA GLU A 494 17.30 10.33 -22.57
C GLU A 494 18.43 9.89 -23.51
N ALA A 495 18.14 9.02 -24.48
CA ALA A 495 19.11 8.64 -25.51
C ALA A 495 19.53 9.84 -26.38
N GLU A 496 18.60 10.72 -26.76
CA GLU A 496 18.91 11.96 -27.47
C GLU A 496 19.74 12.92 -26.62
N ARG A 497 19.45 13.05 -25.32
CA ARG A 497 20.24 13.87 -24.39
C ARG A 497 21.68 13.37 -24.29
N LYS A 498 21.88 12.07 -24.07
CA LYS A 498 23.23 11.46 -24.03
C LYS A 498 23.98 11.68 -25.34
N ARG A 499 23.32 11.50 -26.49
CA ARG A 499 23.92 11.80 -27.81
C ARG A 499 24.34 13.27 -27.95
N ARG A 500 23.52 14.22 -27.47
CA ARG A 500 23.86 15.65 -27.50
C ARG A 500 25.06 15.97 -26.60
N GLU A 501 25.11 15.39 -25.41
CA GLU A 501 26.21 15.56 -24.47
C GLU A 501 27.54 15.06 -25.06
N VAL A 502 27.56 13.85 -25.62
CA VAL A 502 28.73 13.31 -26.34
C VAL A 502 29.15 14.24 -27.47
N LYS A 503 28.19 14.73 -28.29
CA LYS A 503 28.49 15.64 -29.39
C LYS A 503 29.10 16.97 -28.91
N THR A 504 28.63 17.51 -27.80
CA THR A 504 29.17 18.75 -27.22
C THR A 504 30.58 18.56 -26.69
N GLU A 505 30.86 17.45 -25.99
CA GLU A 505 32.22 17.16 -25.53
C GLU A 505 33.20 16.92 -26.69
N LEU A 506 32.79 16.21 -27.74
CA LEU A 506 33.62 16.05 -28.94
C LEU A 506 33.89 17.39 -29.65
N SER A 507 32.89 18.28 -29.71
CA SER A 507 33.10 19.64 -30.25
C SER A 507 34.09 20.44 -29.40
N LEU A 508 34.08 20.28 -28.08
CA LEU A 508 35.06 20.89 -27.18
C LEU A 508 36.46 20.34 -27.45
N ALA A 509 36.62 19.03 -27.67
CA ALA A 509 37.90 18.43 -28.04
C ALA A 509 38.50 19.07 -29.30
N ASN A 510 37.67 19.32 -30.33
CA ASN A 510 38.12 19.97 -31.56
C ASN A 510 38.51 21.44 -31.32
N SER A 511 37.76 22.18 -30.50
CA SER A 511 38.13 23.55 -30.11
C SER A 511 39.46 23.60 -29.35
N LEU A 512 39.69 22.65 -28.43
CA LEU A 512 40.94 22.52 -27.69
C LEU A 512 42.12 22.18 -28.61
N GLY A 513 41.92 21.28 -29.59
CA GLY A 513 42.92 20.96 -30.60
C GLY A 513 43.34 22.18 -31.44
N ARG A 514 42.38 22.97 -31.91
CA ARG A 514 42.67 24.23 -32.62
C ARG A 514 43.38 25.26 -31.75
N TYR A 515 42.94 25.40 -30.50
CA TYR A 515 43.54 26.35 -29.56
C TYR A 515 44.98 25.97 -29.22
N SER A 516 45.26 24.68 -29.03
CA SER A 516 46.61 24.15 -28.86
C SER A 516 47.52 24.53 -30.03
N LEU A 517 47.09 24.33 -31.28
CA LEU A 517 47.86 24.75 -32.46
C LEU A 517 48.08 26.27 -32.52
N SER A 518 47.09 27.06 -32.12
CA SER A 518 47.24 28.53 -32.06
C SER A 518 48.32 28.94 -31.06
N LEU A 519 48.30 28.36 -29.86
CA LEU A 519 49.31 28.62 -28.82
C LEU A 519 50.71 28.22 -29.31
N PHE A 520 50.81 27.07 -29.96
CA PHE A 520 52.08 26.58 -30.52
C PHE A 520 52.66 27.55 -31.56
N ASN A 521 51.82 28.08 -32.46
CA ASN A 521 52.25 29.01 -33.51
C ASN A 521 52.62 30.42 -33.00
N GLU A 522 52.11 30.84 -31.83
CA GLU A 522 52.45 32.14 -31.22
C GLU A 522 53.91 32.20 -30.75
N GLY A 523 54.56 31.05 -30.53
CA GLY A 523 55.94 30.91 -30.07
C GLY A 523 56.09 31.16 -28.56
N GLY A 524 56.89 30.32 -27.89
CA GLY A 524 57.14 30.43 -26.45
C GLY A 524 55.97 29.98 -25.56
N LYS A 525 55.03 29.20 -26.11
CA LYS A 525 53.87 28.64 -25.38
C LYS A 525 53.70 27.13 -25.62
N ASP A 526 54.81 26.43 -25.85
CA ASP A 526 54.81 25.01 -26.20
C ASP A 526 54.15 24.17 -25.10
N LEU A 527 54.49 24.44 -23.83
CA LEU A 527 53.96 23.70 -22.67
C LEU A 527 52.44 23.88 -22.53
N GLU A 528 51.94 25.10 -22.73
CA GLU A 528 50.51 25.42 -22.71
C GLU A 528 49.79 24.73 -23.87
N ALA A 529 50.40 24.70 -25.07
CA ALA A 529 49.87 23.97 -26.21
C ALA A 529 49.76 22.46 -25.92
N PHE A 530 50.77 21.85 -25.30
CA PHE A 530 50.74 20.44 -24.87
C PHE A 530 49.61 20.15 -23.89
N ILE A 531 49.39 21.01 -22.89
CA ILE A 531 48.33 20.84 -21.89
C ILE A 531 46.95 20.81 -22.56
N GLU A 532 46.67 21.77 -23.44
CA GLU A 532 45.37 21.85 -24.13
C GLU A 532 45.15 20.66 -25.07
N MET A 533 46.21 20.18 -25.72
CA MET A 533 46.17 18.98 -26.56
C MET A 533 45.92 17.69 -25.75
N ILE A 534 46.52 17.53 -24.57
CA ILE A 534 46.25 16.39 -23.68
C ILE A 534 44.79 16.39 -23.22
N LYS A 535 44.22 17.57 -22.91
CA LYS A 535 42.81 17.69 -22.57
C LYS A 535 41.92 17.23 -23.73
N ALA A 536 42.22 17.63 -24.97
CA ALA A 536 41.50 17.17 -26.15
C ALA A 536 41.58 15.65 -26.33
N GLY A 537 42.80 15.08 -26.22
CA GLY A 537 43.03 13.63 -26.35
C GLY A 537 42.32 12.79 -25.29
N LYS A 538 42.23 13.27 -24.03
CA LYS A 538 41.48 12.59 -22.97
C LYS A 538 39.98 12.50 -23.27
N ILE A 539 39.40 13.52 -23.89
CA ILE A 539 37.99 13.49 -24.30
C ILE A 539 37.78 12.44 -25.39
N LEU A 540 38.66 12.38 -26.39
CA LEU A 540 38.61 11.36 -27.44
C LEU A 540 38.77 9.94 -26.88
N GLN A 541 39.71 9.75 -25.95
CA GLN A 541 39.94 8.48 -25.27
C GLN A 541 38.72 8.04 -24.46
N LYS A 542 38.05 8.96 -23.75
CA LYS A 542 36.84 8.68 -22.95
C LYS A 542 35.71 8.07 -23.80
N TYR A 543 35.60 8.43 -25.07
CA TYR A 543 34.55 7.96 -25.97
C TYR A 543 35.02 6.95 -27.02
N GLU A 544 36.29 6.56 -27.01
CA GLU A 544 36.89 5.65 -28.00
C GLU A 544 36.72 6.15 -29.45
N VAL A 545 36.80 7.46 -29.66
CA VAL A 545 36.65 8.11 -30.98
C VAL A 545 37.98 8.71 -31.41
N SER A 546 38.27 8.68 -32.72
CA SER A 546 39.39 9.40 -33.33
C SER A 546 38.86 10.60 -34.12
N ASP A 547 39.44 11.78 -33.90
CA ASP A 547 39.18 12.98 -34.69
C ASP A 547 40.46 13.40 -35.43
N THR A 548 40.39 13.49 -36.76
CA THR A 548 41.57 13.76 -37.61
C THR A 548 42.21 15.11 -37.31
N GLU A 549 41.42 16.13 -36.97
CA GLU A 549 41.92 17.48 -36.69
C GLU A 549 42.71 17.50 -35.38
N VAL A 550 42.17 16.87 -34.35
CA VAL A 550 42.86 16.71 -33.06
C VAL A 550 44.08 15.80 -33.17
N MET A 551 44.01 14.72 -33.97
CA MET A 551 45.14 13.81 -34.19
C MET A 551 46.29 14.46 -34.97
N ASN A 552 45.98 15.31 -35.95
CA ASN A 552 47.01 16.09 -36.64
C ASN A 552 47.64 17.11 -35.69
N ALA A 553 46.84 17.80 -34.87
CA ALA A 553 47.35 18.72 -33.84
C ALA A 553 48.28 17.99 -32.84
N LEU A 554 47.86 16.81 -32.39
CA LEU A 554 48.65 15.90 -31.53
C LEU A 554 50.01 15.59 -32.15
N GLN A 555 50.05 15.23 -33.43
CA GLN A 555 51.28 14.91 -34.13
C GLN A 555 52.20 16.12 -34.31
N THR A 556 51.66 17.28 -34.68
CA THR A 556 52.46 18.50 -34.88
C THR A 556 53.12 18.96 -33.59
N VAL A 557 52.36 19.11 -32.50
CA VAL A 557 52.90 19.60 -31.22
C VAL A 557 53.94 18.61 -30.65
N LEU A 558 53.70 17.30 -30.79
CA LEU A 558 54.63 16.27 -30.33
C LEU A 558 55.94 16.24 -31.16
N ALA A 559 55.86 16.41 -32.48
CA ALA A 559 57.02 16.33 -33.35
C ALA A 559 57.91 17.57 -33.28
N GLU A 560 57.32 18.74 -33.04
CA GLU A 560 58.01 20.03 -33.16
C GLU A 560 58.29 20.72 -31.81
N GLY A 561 57.55 20.37 -30.74
CA GLY A 561 57.75 20.93 -29.41
C GLY A 561 59.10 20.54 -28.80
N ARG A 562 59.86 21.54 -28.33
CA ARG A 562 61.21 21.32 -27.76
C ARG A 562 61.33 21.73 -26.29
N GLU A 563 60.42 22.57 -25.81
CA GLU A 563 60.36 22.96 -24.40
C GLU A 563 59.75 21.82 -23.56
N TYR A 564 60.43 21.41 -22.49
CA TYR A 564 59.92 20.40 -21.56
C TYR A 564 59.76 20.92 -20.12
N ASN A 565 60.32 22.10 -19.81
CA ASN A 565 60.18 22.74 -18.51
C ASN A 565 60.46 24.25 -18.61
N ARG A 566 59.81 25.05 -17.74
CA ARG A 566 60.00 26.51 -17.63
C ARG A 566 60.16 26.90 -16.17
N LEU A 567 61.28 27.53 -15.84
CA LEU A 567 61.62 27.92 -14.47
C LEU A 567 61.28 29.40 -14.27
N GLU A 568 60.14 29.68 -13.64
CA GLU A 568 59.68 31.03 -13.35
C GLU A 568 59.95 31.38 -11.88
N GLY A 569 60.52 32.57 -11.62
CA GLY A 569 60.72 33.04 -10.25
C GLY A 569 61.74 34.16 -10.05
N HIS A 570 62.58 34.45 -11.05
CA HIS A 570 63.37 35.68 -11.05
C HIS A 570 62.51 36.89 -11.41
N ASN A 571 62.78 38.03 -10.78
CA ASN A 571 62.08 39.31 -11.00
C ASN A 571 62.85 40.28 -11.91
N GLY A 572 63.94 39.80 -12.51
CA GLY A 572 64.81 40.54 -13.41
C GLY A 572 65.42 39.61 -14.46
N ASN A 573 66.16 40.19 -15.42
CA ASN A 573 66.78 39.42 -16.49
C ASN A 573 67.74 38.37 -15.92
N VAL A 574 67.55 37.10 -16.32
CA VAL A 574 68.51 36.03 -16.01
C VAL A 574 69.71 36.18 -16.94
N ASN A 575 70.85 36.56 -16.38
CA ASN A 575 72.05 36.89 -17.15
C ASN A 575 73.02 35.72 -17.27
N SER A 576 72.95 34.73 -16.37
CA SER A 576 73.87 33.60 -16.36
C SER A 576 73.21 32.36 -15.78
N VAL A 577 73.54 31.20 -16.33
CA VAL A 577 73.11 29.89 -15.84
C VAL A 577 74.30 28.93 -15.79
N SER A 578 74.38 28.08 -14.77
CA SER A 578 75.41 27.05 -14.63
C SER A 578 74.80 25.78 -14.07
N PHE A 579 74.96 24.67 -14.78
CA PHE A 579 74.69 23.36 -14.20
C PHE A 579 75.76 23.03 -13.16
N SER A 580 75.33 22.38 -12.09
CA SER A 580 76.22 21.65 -11.20
C SER A 580 76.82 20.43 -11.92
N PRO A 581 78.01 19.94 -11.52
CA PRO A 581 78.67 18.82 -12.18
C PRO A 581 77.86 17.51 -12.21
N ASP A 582 76.96 17.30 -11.25
CA ASP A 582 76.07 16.14 -11.21
C ASP A 582 74.80 16.30 -12.07
N GLY A 583 74.59 17.48 -12.65
CA GLY A 583 73.44 17.82 -13.49
C GLY A 583 72.10 17.95 -12.75
N LYS A 584 72.07 17.77 -11.42
CA LYS A 584 70.82 17.76 -10.62
C LYS A 584 70.38 19.16 -10.22
N THR A 585 71.33 20.07 -10.04
CA THR A 585 71.09 21.46 -9.64
C THR A 585 71.49 22.43 -10.75
N LEU A 586 70.65 23.43 -11.02
CA LEU A 586 70.95 24.56 -11.89
C LEU A 586 71.09 25.83 -11.04
N ALA A 587 72.19 26.57 -11.18
CA ALA A 587 72.33 27.90 -10.61
C ALA A 587 72.00 28.95 -11.68
N THR A 588 71.29 30.00 -11.28
CA THR A 588 70.94 31.12 -12.16
C THR A 588 71.26 32.44 -11.45
N GLY A 589 71.98 33.33 -12.13
CA GLY A 589 72.25 34.70 -11.67
C GLY A 589 71.39 35.69 -12.44
N SER A 590 70.77 36.62 -11.73
CA SER A 590 69.80 37.57 -12.29
C SER A 590 70.11 39.02 -11.95
N TYR A 591 69.57 39.92 -12.78
CA TYR A 591 69.58 41.36 -12.52
C TYR A 591 68.76 41.75 -11.28
N ASP A 592 67.92 40.86 -10.75
CA ASP A 592 67.21 41.05 -9.48
C ASP A 592 68.09 40.92 -8.22
N GLU A 593 69.43 40.95 -8.38
CA GLU A 593 70.44 40.89 -7.32
C GLU A 593 70.54 39.51 -6.63
N THR A 594 69.76 38.52 -7.08
CA THR A 594 69.74 37.19 -6.48
C THR A 594 70.38 36.13 -7.36
N ILE A 595 70.84 35.06 -6.70
CA ILE A 595 71.13 33.78 -7.34
C ILE A 595 70.08 32.78 -6.89
N LYS A 596 69.49 32.05 -7.82
CA LYS A 596 68.57 30.95 -7.49
C LYS A 596 69.19 29.61 -7.87
N LEU A 597 68.96 28.62 -7.02
CA LEU A 597 69.30 27.23 -7.25
C LEU A 597 68.02 26.46 -7.52
N TRP A 598 68.00 25.70 -8.59
CA TRP A 598 66.83 24.98 -9.07
C TRP A 598 67.12 23.49 -9.14
N ASN A 599 66.13 22.69 -8.78
CA ASN A 599 66.15 21.27 -9.05
C ASN A 599 65.76 21.07 -10.52
N VAL A 600 66.66 20.47 -11.31
CA VAL A 600 66.51 20.35 -12.77
C VAL A 600 65.33 19.45 -13.15
N GLU A 601 65.07 18.40 -12.38
CA GLU A 601 64.01 17.42 -12.66
C GLU A 601 62.62 18.00 -12.37
N THR A 602 62.45 18.64 -11.22
CA THR A 602 61.15 19.12 -10.74
C THR A 602 60.85 20.56 -11.14
N GLY A 603 61.86 21.30 -11.58
CA GLY A 603 61.79 22.74 -11.84
C GLY A 603 61.55 23.61 -10.61
N LYS A 604 61.62 23.05 -9.40
CA LYS A 604 61.40 23.80 -8.17
C LYS A 604 62.65 24.56 -7.74
N GLU A 605 62.44 25.77 -7.23
CA GLU A 605 63.49 26.50 -6.54
C GLU A 605 63.89 25.76 -5.26
N ILE A 606 65.15 25.38 -5.16
CA ILE A 606 65.77 24.77 -3.98
C ILE A 606 66.08 25.86 -2.96
N ARG A 607 66.69 26.96 -3.42
CA ARG A 607 67.18 28.04 -2.57
C ARG A 607 67.45 29.32 -3.35
N THR A 608 67.10 30.46 -2.75
CA THR A 608 67.62 31.78 -3.14
C THR A 608 68.83 32.14 -2.30
N LEU A 609 69.91 32.57 -2.94
CA LEU A 609 71.08 33.18 -2.33
C LEU A 609 71.03 34.70 -2.57
N SER A 610 70.99 35.44 -1.48
CA SER A 610 71.00 36.91 -1.48
C SER A 610 72.26 37.40 -0.79
N GLY A 611 72.85 38.48 -1.30
CA GLY A 611 74.06 39.07 -0.72
C GLY A 611 74.93 39.87 -1.67
N HIS A 612 74.62 39.88 -2.97
CA HIS A 612 75.06 40.92 -3.88
C HIS A 612 74.11 42.13 -3.79
N ASN A 613 74.64 43.33 -4.05
CA ASN A 613 73.88 44.59 -3.97
C ASN A 613 73.54 45.16 -5.35
N GLU A 614 73.97 44.49 -6.43
CA GLU A 614 73.60 44.79 -7.81
C GLU A 614 73.46 43.49 -8.60
N GLY A 615 72.98 43.57 -9.84
CA GLY A 615 72.67 42.43 -10.69
C GLY A 615 73.82 41.43 -10.83
N VAL A 616 73.51 40.14 -10.73
CA VAL A 616 74.48 39.04 -10.89
C VAL A 616 74.63 38.75 -12.38
N SER A 617 75.85 38.88 -12.90
CA SER A 617 76.17 38.76 -14.33
C SER A 617 76.80 37.42 -14.68
N SER A 618 77.36 36.69 -13.71
CA SER A 618 77.98 35.39 -13.94
C SER A 618 77.81 34.46 -12.74
N VAL A 619 77.50 33.19 -13.00
CA VAL A 619 77.51 32.11 -12.01
C VAL A 619 78.28 30.92 -12.57
N SER A 620 79.08 30.26 -11.73
CA SER A 620 79.83 29.07 -12.15
C SER A 620 80.05 28.12 -10.99
N PHE A 621 79.66 26.86 -11.17
CA PHE A 621 80.02 25.80 -10.23
C PHE A 621 81.47 25.37 -10.39
N SER A 622 82.12 25.14 -9.26
CA SER A 622 83.35 24.35 -9.20
C SER A 622 83.14 22.92 -9.69
N ASN A 623 84.21 22.27 -10.14
CA ASN A 623 84.15 20.91 -10.70
C ASN A 623 83.64 19.84 -9.71
N ASP A 624 83.73 20.08 -8.41
CA ASP A 624 83.20 19.18 -7.37
C ASP A 624 81.79 19.58 -6.89
N GLY A 625 81.23 20.67 -7.41
CA GLY A 625 79.90 21.18 -7.09
C GLY A 625 79.77 21.82 -5.70
N LYS A 626 80.84 21.86 -4.89
CA LYS A 626 80.80 22.31 -3.49
C LYS A 626 80.92 23.81 -3.34
N ILE A 627 81.51 24.47 -4.33
CA ILE A 627 81.67 25.92 -4.37
C ILE A 627 80.93 26.46 -5.59
N LEU A 628 80.12 27.51 -5.39
CA LEU A 628 79.55 28.32 -6.45
C LEU A 628 80.23 29.68 -6.44
N ALA A 629 80.80 30.09 -7.56
CA ALA A 629 81.36 31.43 -7.74
C ALA A 629 80.34 32.32 -8.46
N THR A 630 80.15 33.55 -7.98
CA THR A 630 79.22 34.51 -8.55
C THR A 630 79.91 35.87 -8.74
N GLY A 631 79.74 36.45 -9.92
CA GLY A 631 80.19 37.82 -10.24
C GLY A 631 78.99 38.75 -10.42
N SER A 632 79.08 39.95 -9.85
CA SER A 632 78.03 40.95 -9.88
C SER A 632 78.56 42.31 -10.35
N TYR A 633 77.65 43.18 -10.78
CA TYR A 633 77.91 44.58 -11.05
C TYR A 633 78.29 45.38 -9.79
N ASP A 634 78.09 44.84 -8.59
CA ASP A 634 78.48 45.45 -7.31
C ASP A 634 80.01 45.47 -7.06
N GLU A 635 80.79 45.27 -8.12
CA GLU A 635 82.25 45.20 -8.13
C GLU A 635 82.83 44.02 -7.32
N THR A 636 82.01 43.06 -6.88
CA THR A 636 82.46 41.92 -6.09
C THR A 636 82.28 40.55 -6.75
N ILE A 637 83.16 39.62 -6.36
CA ILE A 637 83.00 38.19 -6.59
C ILE A 637 82.72 37.53 -5.23
N LYS A 638 81.69 36.69 -5.16
CA LYS A 638 81.36 35.91 -3.96
C LYS A 638 81.51 34.43 -4.22
N LEU A 639 82.11 33.74 -3.26
CA LEU A 639 82.19 32.28 -3.23
C LEU A 639 81.21 31.77 -2.20
N TRP A 640 80.24 30.98 -2.65
CA TRP A 640 79.24 30.36 -1.82
C TRP A 640 79.68 28.94 -1.53
N ASN A 641 79.68 28.57 -0.24
CA ASN A 641 80.05 27.24 0.21
C ASN A 641 78.79 26.38 0.37
N GLY A 642 78.66 25.37 -0.47
CA GLY A 642 77.63 24.33 -0.42
C GLY A 642 78.21 22.95 -0.09
N SER A 643 79.27 22.88 0.74
CA SER A 643 79.95 21.61 1.07
C SER A 643 79.03 20.56 1.73
N ASN A 644 77.88 20.97 2.26
CA ASN A 644 76.85 20.08 2.81
C ASN A 644 75.64 19.93 1.85
N GLY A 645 75.83 20.28 0.58
CA GLY A 645 74.78 20.37 -0.44
C GLY A 645 74.00 21.69 -0.43
N TRP A 646 73.22 21.90 -1.50
CA TRP A 646 72.51 23.16 -1.76
C TRP A 646 71.03 23.16 -1.32
N GLY A 647 70.49 22.00 -0.96
CA GLY A 647 69.10 21.80 -0.55
C GLY A 647 68.94 20.92 0.69
N LEU A 648 67.70 20.84 1.21
CA LEU A 648 67.37 20.06 2.41
C LEU A 648 67.78 18.58 2.28
N ASP A 649 67.52 17.98 1.12
CA ASP A 649 67.82 16.56 0.88
C ASP A 649 69.32 16.25 1.05
N ALA A 650 70.19 17.12 0.52
CA ALA A 650 71.64 16.95 0.63
C ALA A 650 72.18 17.25 2.05
N LEU A 651 71.51 18.14 2.80
CA LEU A 651 71.80 18.38 4.22
C LEU A 651 71.39 17.19 5.09
N ILE A 652 70.23 16.60 4.81
CA ILE A 652 69.76 15.37 5.48
C ILE A 652 70.69 14.22 5.13
N GLU A 653 71.09 14.07 3.87
CA GLU A 653 72.06 13.06 3.43
C GLU A 653 73.39 13.19 4.18
N THR A 654 74.00 14.38 4.19
CA THR A 654 75.25 14.65 4.92
C THR A 654 75.11 14.40 6.42
N SER A 655 73.96 14.77 7.01
CA SER A 655 73.69 14.55 8.44
C SER A 655 73.54 13.07 8.74
N CYS A 656 72.83 12.34 7.87
CA CYS A 656 72.64 10.91 7.97
C CYS A 656 73.95 10.15 7.86
N ASP A 657 74.82 10.48 6.91
CA ASP A 657 76.13 9.86 6.79
C ASP A 657 76.99 10.05 8.05
N ARG A 658 76.86 11.20 8.73
CA ARG A 658 77.59 11.47 9.98
C ARG A 658 77.05 10.70 11.19
N ILE A 659 75.73 10.55 11.30
CA ILE A 659 75.11 9.97 12.50
C ILE A 659 74.73 8.49 12.32
N ARG A 660 74.78 7.93 11.11
CA ARG A 660 74.33 6.54 10.80
C ARG A 660 74.94 5.51 11.75
N ASN A 661 76.25 5.57 12.00
CA ASN A 661 76.91 4.65 12.95
C ASN A 661 76.47 4.89 14.41
N TYR A 662 76.24 6.14 14.79
CA TYR A 662 75.74 6.46 16.13
C TYR A 662 74.31 5.94 16.32
N LEU A 663 73.44 6.09 15.32
CA LEU A 663 72.07 5.57 15.33
C LEU A 663 72.05 4.04 15.38
N LEU A 664 72.89 3.36 14.59
CA LEU A 664 72.89 1.89 14.51
C LEU A 664 73.46 1.18 15.74
N TYR A 665 74.47 1.76 16.41
CA TYR A 665 75.24 1.02 17.42
C TYR A 665 75.13 1.55 18.85
N ASN A 666 74.57 2.75 19.07
CA ASN A 666 74.42 3.27 20.44
C ASN A 666 73.17 2.65 21.11
N PRO A 667 73.29 1.99 22.28
CA PRO A 667 72.16 1.37 22.97
C PRO A 667 71.15 2.37 23.53
N ASN A 668 71.52 3.66 23.66
CA ASN A 668 70.65 4.72 24.16
C ASN A 668 69.76 5.36 23.08
N VAL A 669 69.84 4.91 21.82
CA VAL A 669 68.99 5.36 20.71
C VAL A 669 67.78 4.44 20.58
N SER A 670 66.59 5.05 20.45
CA SER A 670 65.32 4.33 20.32
C SER A 670 65.25 3.51 19.03
N GLU A 671 64.52 2.40 19.03
CA GLU A 671 64.45 1.49 17.87
C GLU A 671 63.91 2.18 16.60
N SER A 672 62.96 3.11 16.73
CA SER A 672 62.45 3.89 15.60
C SER A 672 63.49 4.84 15.02
N ASP A 673 64.35 5.44 15.86
CA ASP A 673 65.35 6.41 15.41
C ASP A 673 66.53 5.75 14.69
N ARG A 674 66.73 4.44 14.87
CA ARG A 674 67.76 3.66 14.14
C ARG A 674 67.55 3.67 12.63
N HIS A 675 66.29 3.85 12.19
CA HIS A 675 65.87 3.80 10.80
C HIS A 675 65.76 5.18 10.12
N LEU A 676 66.07 6.28 10.83
CA LEU A 676 65.89 7.65 10.30
C LEU A 676 66.67 7.95 9.01
N CYS A 677 67.72 7.18 8.74
CA CYS A 677 68.63 7.39 7.61
C CYS A 677 68.59 6.25 6.57
N ASP A 678 67.55 5.42 6.62
CA ASP A 678 67.37 4.32 5.68
C ASP A 678 66.98 4.85 4.29
N GLY A 679 67.73 4.43 3.26
CA GLY A 679 67.47 4.83 1.87
C GLY A 679 67.96 6.22 1.46
N ILE A 680 68.63 6.96 2.35
CA ILE A 680 69.19 8.29 2.08
C ILE A 680 70.72 8.20 2.14
N GLY A 681 71.43 8.61 1.07
CA GLY A 681 72.90 8.66 1.00
C GLY A 681 73.60 7.38 0.51
N THR A 682 74.93 7.44 0.38
CA THR A 682 75.73 6.27 -0.01
C THR A 682 76.03 5.38 1.21
N LYS A 683 75.77 4.07 1.08
CA LYS A 683 75.95 3.06 2.14
C LYS A 683 77.38 2.97 2.67
#